data_AF-A0A1Y1XGC0-F1
#
_entry.id   AF-A0A1Y1XGC0-F1
#
_cell.length_a   1.000
_cell.length_b   1.000
_cell.length_c   1.000
_cell.angle_alpha   90.00
_cell.angle_beta   90.00
_cell.angle_gamma   90.00
#
_symmetry.space_group_name_H-M   'P 1'
#
loop_
_entity.id
_entity.type
_entity.pdbx_description
1 polymer ?
#
loop_
_entity_poly.entity_id
_entity_poly.type
_entity_poly.pdbx_seq_one_letter_code
_entity_poly.pdbx_strand_id
1 'polypeptide(L)'
;MYRDNMFYAENVRIRNSTTLNYGGVFSISNADWEYKTTLKNITITDINRTISSNDSGVLISSFNYGKIIIDGFYASNIRCAINVACGLFLLYSGTEIDINNVVINDINASGSGGLFIHYYGQPERYNVNTIKNCQLLNTTFNVLKNGCLFIYSDDNNYSISNVTIDNCSSPKSGLMYTYGSGQITIDDMKVKNVRIDDLDSLFLSAINFQYHINNFTLEDSSFSNGIIFAQGVNEIVITNSSFSNITNCGLSVSCNNENRRNLDDLKNLVFANFFFPLSNLTLDHVNIDNFNGYTGIISNTNSFITCDNVSVKNSNFKNSFIKVAPNNHENDSTVKINNLIFENNFSYNGVFLNILSNDVNPIENKIIIKNSIFRNNVALNNGGVVYSASADITNYIQFLKCTFNNNTAVNGNICYSRNVQSEPYFSNKKTLIQNEMNIFATNPSTIKLSNNLNNTLSTIEINSGDELPIDMIFNLYDDYGTLIDIGSDFGNIEADDLVFFKLQINDTFNAKIIGQTTNFCFDKNCELPDFKIIGNPGSYQVLFIINIFGKFIPFENNTYYIDVNILPCNETEYIYQNKDDSFIKSCYSPTCEPSCNSGICVNQNVCDCSNTRFIGKNCNERVILKRNHKFDVTVRIISFILIGLSLISIFGIYIFRDDTIIKGAGIYILIIILIGTIMNYSYAIILTKEKTHERCLLLNFLRDIGFSFIFGSFFAKTLRIYYAKNYK
;
A
#
# COMPACT_ATOMS: atom_id res chain seq x y z
N MET A 1 39.30 39.78 -44.13
CA MET A 1 39.10 41.16 -43.67
C MET A 1 39.02 41.10 -42.13
N TYR A 2 40.14 41.22 -41.44
CA TYR A 2 40.29 41.04 -39.99
C TYR A 2 41.00 42.27 -39.42
N ARG A 3 40.25 43.31 -39.02
CA ARG A 3 40.85 44.42 -38.25
C ARG A 3 40.16 44.75 -36.94
N ASP A 4 38.94 44.26 -36.71
CA ASP A 4 38.15 44.67 -35.55
C ASP A 4 37.67 43.53 -34.64
N ASN A 5 38.14 42.28 -34.80
CA ASN A 5 37.81 41.12 -33.95
C ASN A 5 36.31 41.04 -33.55
N MET A 6 35.40 41.42 -34.45
CA MET A 6 33.98 41.51 -34.13
C MET A 6 33.08 41.12 -35.30
N PHE A 7 31.94 40.52 -34.97
CA PHE A 7 30.79 40.33 -35.85
C PHE A 7 29.60 41.08 -35.28
N TYR A 8 28.87 41.80 -36.12
CA TYR A 8 27.69 42.57 -35.72
C TYR A 8 26.54 42.34 -36.70
N ALA A 9 25.38 41.94 -36.18
CA ALA A 9 24.15 41.83 -36.94
C ALA A 9 23.00 42.50 -36.18
N GLU A 10 22.23 43.35 -36.85
CA GLU A 10 21.09 44.07 -36.25
C GLU A 10 19.88 44.05 -37.19
N ASN A 11 18.67 43.93 -36.62
CA ASN A 11 17.38 43.97 -37.33
C ASN A 11 17.25 42.89 -38.42
N VAL A 12 17.79 41.69 -38.18
CA VAL A 12 17.77 40.59 -39.16
C VAL A 12 16.54 39.71 -38.96
N ARG A 13 15.88 39.35 -40.06
CA ARG A 13 14.75 38.40 -40.08
C ARG A 13 15.10 37.18 -40.91
N ILE A 14 14.96 35.99 -40.34
CA ILE A 14 15.35 34.72 -40.97
C ILE A 14 14.16 33.77 -40.90
N ARG A 15 13.84 33.14 -42.03
CA ARG A 15 12.72 32.19 -42.16
C ARG A 15 13.12 30.98 -42.98
N ASN A 16 12.51 29.82 -42.70
CA ASN A 16 12.67 28.59 -43.49
C ASN A 16 14.15 28.20 -43.70
N SER A 17 14.99 28.35 -42.67
CA SER A 17 16.39 27.95 -42.76
C SER A 17 16.49 26.42 -42.93
N THR A 18 17.25 25.98 -43.93
CA THR A 18 17.50 24.56 -44.22
C THR A 18 18.96 24.17 -43.96
N THR A 19 19.65 24.87 -43.05
CA THR A 19 21.08 24.62 -42.82
C THR A 19 21.34 23.16 -42.42
N LEU A 20 22.31 22.55 -43.11
CA LEU A 20 22.76 21.17 -42.90
C LEU A 20 24.20 21.21 -42.36
N ASN A 21 24.51 20.35 -41.38
CA ASN A 21 25.83 20.14 -40.76
C ASN A 21 26.49 21.37 -40.11
N TYR A 22 26.76 21.29 -38.79
CA TYR A 22 27.46 22.28 -37.96
C TYR A 22 26.88 23.71 -37.89
N GLY A 23 25.97 24.06 -38.81
CA GLY A 23 25.37 25.38 -38.90
C GLY A 23 23.95 25.42 -38.34
N GLY A 24 23.81 26.00 -37.15
CA GLY A 24 22.59 26.73 -36.83
C GLY A 24 22.41 27.92 -37.76
N VAL A 25 21.40 28.75 -37.50
CA VAL A 25 21.23 30.02 -38.21
C VAL A 25 22.51 30.89 -38.14
N PHE A 26 23.22 30.82 -37.02
CA PHE A 26 24.56 31.35 -36.84
C PHE A 26 25.53 30.24 -36.43
N SER A 27 26.68 30.17 -37.10
CA SER A 27 27.82 29.34 -36.71
C SER A 27 29.01 30.25 -36.46
N ILE A 28 29.54 30.21 -35.24
CA ILE A 28 30.62 31.06 -34.77
C ILE A 28 31.77 30.13 -34.35
N SER A 29 32.98 30.42 -34.81
CA SER A 29 34.17 29.67 -34.40
C SER A 29 35.33 30.63 -34.33
N ASN A 30 35.83 30.93 -33.13
CA ASN A 30 36.96 31.86 -32.97
C ASN A 30 38.08 31.24 -32.15
N ALA A 31 39.31 31.44 -32.61
CA ALA A 31 40.50 31.02 -31.88
C ALA A 31 40.90 32.03 -30.77
N ASP A 32 40.29 33.21 -30.75
CA ASP A 32 40.66 34.33 -29.86
C ASP A 32 39.50 34.67 -28.92
N TRP A 33 39.82 34.85 -27.63
CA TRP A 33 38.90 35.19 -26.55
C TRP A 33 38.41 36.63 -26.64
N GLU A 34 39.17 37.52 -27.29
CA GLU A 34 38.75 38.90 -27.51
C GLU A 34 37.66 39.04 -28.59
N TYR A 35 37.37 37.97 -29.33
CA TYR A 35 36.40 38.05 -30.41
C TYR A 35 34.97 38.23 -29.89
N LYS A 36 34.29 39.26 -30.39
CA LYS A 36 32.95 39.63 -29.94
C LYS A 36 31.92 39.52 -31.07
N THR A 37 30.91 38.68 -30.88
CA THR A 37 29.74 38.58 -31.75
C THR A 37 28.57 39.31 -31.09
N THR A 38 27.94 40.26 -31.76
CA THR A 38 26.75 40.98 -31.26
C THR A 38 25.58 40.79 -32.21
N LEU A 39 24.46 40.29 -31.69
CA LEU A 39 23.21 40.01 -32.39
C LEU A 39 22.09 40.85 -31.76
N LYS A 40 21.52 41.80 -32.49
CA LYS A 40 20.52 42.73 -31.96
C LYS A 40 19.23 42.74 -32.77
N ASN A 41 18.07 42.72 -32.11
CA ASN A 41 16.76 42.74 -32.78
C ASN A 41 16.61 41.66 -33.87
N ILE A 42 16.97 40.41 -33.54
CA ILE A 42 16.94 39.29 -34.47
C ILE A 42 15.59 38.56 -34.36
N THR A 43 15.02 38.17 -35.49
CA THR A 43 13.79 37.37 -35.56
C THR A 43 14.02 36.12 -36.41
N ILE A 44 13.73 34.95 -35.86
CA ILE A 44 13.88 33.66 -36.53
C ILE A 44 12.54 32.90 -36.46
N THR A 45 11.95 32.54 -37.60
CA THR A 45 10.68 31.79 -37.60
C THR A 45 10.69 30.63 -38.57
N ASP A 46 9.82 29.64 -38.32
CA ASP A 46 9.48 28.58 -39.27
C ASP A 46 10.69 27.73 -39.67
N ILE A 47 11.48 27.29 -38.69
CA ILE A 47 12.59 26.35 -38.94
C ILE A 47 12.06 24.93 -38.80
N ASN A 48 12.25 24.12 -39.84
CA ASN A 48 11.95 22.70 -39.80
C ASN A 48 13.20 21.87 -40.09
N ARG A 49 13.74 21.22 -39.06
CA ARG A 49 14.96 20.43 -39.12
C ARG A 49 14.62 18.94 -39.18
N THR A 50 14.80 18.33 -40.34
CA THR A 50 14.50 16.90 -40.57
C THR A 50 15.72 15.99 -40.49
N ILE A 51 16.93 16.55 -40.60
CA ILE A 51 18.20 15.79 -40.61
C ILE A 51 18.98 16.11 -39.34
N SER A 52 19.45 15.06 -38.66
CA SER A 52 20.34 15.22 -37.51
C SER A 52 21.67 15.79 -37.96
N SER A 53 22.10 16.87 -37.31
CA SER A 53 23.53 17.13 -37.19
C SER A 53 23.92 16.79 -35.76
N ASN A 54 24.82 15.83 -35.61
CA ASN A 54 25.52 15.72 -34.35
C ASN A 54 26.28 17.05 -34.15
N ASP A 55 26.23 17.61 -32.93
CA ASP A 55 27.04 18.77 -32.54
C ASP A 55 26.69 20.11 -33.22
N SER A 56 25.40 20.39 -33.48
CA SER A 56 25.00 21.76 -33.87
C SER A 56 23.72 22.24 -33.20
N GLY A 57 23.80 23.46 -32.65
CA GLY A 57 22.65 24.23 -32.22
C GLY A 57 21.84 24.71 -33.43
N VAL A 58 20.51 24.78 -33.29
CA VAL A 58 19.59 25.19 -34.36
C VAL A 58 19.68 26.69 -34.63
N LEU A 59 19.83 27.50 -33.59
CA LEU A 59 19.90 28.96 -33.70
C LEU A 59 21.35 29.43 -33.74
N ILE A 60 22.14 29.01 -32.76
CA ILE A 60 23.54 29.39 -32.64
C ILE A 60 24.36 28.17 -32.28
N SER A 61 25.46 27.97 -33.01
CA SER A 61 26.55 27.07 -32.63
C SER A 61 27.82 27.89 -32.45
N SER A 62 28.42 27.86 -31.26
CA SER A 62 29.70 28.52 -30.97
C SER A 62 30.75 27.48 -30.64
N PHE A 63 31.86 27.50 -31.37
CA PHE A 63 33.01 26.64 -31.16
C PHE A 63 34.20 27.46 -30.67
N ASN A 64 34.96 26.92 -29.71
CA ASN A 64 36.18 27.51 -29.13
C ASN A 64 35.92 28.72 -28.21
N TYR A 65 36.56 29.87 -28.45
CA TYR A 65 36.55 31.02 -27.54
C TYR A 65 35.74 32.19 -28.13
N GLY A 66 35.38 33.13 -27.27
CA GLY A 66 34.77 34.41 -27.66
C GLY A 66 33.53 34.76 -26.85
N LYS A 67 33.05 35.99 -27.06
CA LYS A 67 31.87 36.54 -26.36
C LYS A 67 30.73 36.77 -27.33
N ILE A 68 29.56 36.19 -27.05
CA ILE A 68 28.33 36.36 -27.82
C ILE A 68 27.37 37.23 -27.01
N ILE A 69 26.93 38.35 -27.58
CA ILE A 69 25.94 39.24 -26.99
C ILE A 69 24.68 39.20 -27.84
N ILE A 70 23.55 38.85 -27.24
CA ILE A 70 22.24 38.77 -27.85
C ILE A 70 21.32 39.76 -27.14
N ASP A 71 20.73 40.72 -27.87
CA ASP A 71 19.80 41.71 -27.31
C ASP A 71 18.58 41.90 -28.21
N GLY A 72 17.39 41.54 -27.71
CA GLY A 72 16.16 41.61 -28.49
C GLY A 72 16.08 40.47 -29.51
N PHE A 73 15.84 39.25 -29.05
CA PHE A 73 15.81 38.07 -29.92
C PHE A 73 14.46 37.37 -29.85
N TYR A 74 13.85 37.13 -30.99
CA TYR A 74 12.57 36.43 -31.09
C TYR A 74 12.72 35.17 -31.96
N ALA A 75 12.34 34.02 -31.41
CA ALA A 75 12.30 32.76 -32.14
C ALA A 75 10.93 32.07 -32.01
N SER A 76 10.36 31.59 -33.12
CA SER A 76 9.14 30.79 -33.04
C SER A 76 8.93 29.76 -34.13
N ASN A 77 8.05 28.79 -33.84
CA ASN A 77 7.68 27.69 -34.73
C ASN A 77 8.90 26.90 -35.21
N ILE A 78 9.72 26.44 -34.26
CA ILE A 78 10.90 25.61 -34.53
C ILE A 78 10.50 24.15 -34.32
N ARG A 79 10.66 23.34 -35.37
CA ARG A 79 10.32 21.93 -35.39
C ARG A 79 11.56 21.11 -35.70
N CYS A 80 11.80 20.08 -34.92
CA CYS A 80 12.81 19.08 -35.20
C CYS A 80 12.18 17.70 -35.31
N ALA A 81 12.62 16.93 -36.30
CA ALA A 81 12.22 15.53 -36.41
C ALA A 81 12.68 14.73 -35.19
N ILE A 82 12.00 13.60 -34.95
CA ILE A 82 12.35 12.66 -33.89
C ILE A 82 13.77 12.13 -34.14
N ASN A 83 14.58 12.04 -33.07
CA ASN A 83 16.00 11.65 -33.09
C ASN A 83 16.97 12.66 -33.72
N VAL A 84 16.52 13.91 -33.93
CA VAL A 84 17.40 15.01 -34.37
C VAL A 84 17.73 15.86 -33.17
N ALA A 85 19.01 15.85 -32.74
CA ALA A 85 19.46 16.69 -31.63
C ALA A 85 19.21 18.17 -31.93
N CYS A 86 18.41 18.80 -31.08
CA CYS A 86 17.99 20.19 -31.25
C CYS A 86 18.18 21.03 -30.00
N GLY A 87 19.44 21.30 -29.65
CA GLY A 87 19.76 22.45 -28.80
C GLY A 87 19.57 23.75 -29.59
N LEU A 88 19.05 24.81 -28.98
CA LEU A 88 18.85 26.11 -29.60
C LEU A 88 20.18 26.87 -29.64
N PHE A 89 20.85 26.95 -28.49
CA PHE A 89 22.18 27.52 -28.31
C PHE A 89 23.15 26.41 -27.90
N LEU A 90 24.05 26.03 -28.81
CA LEU A 90 25.11 25.08 -28.53
C LEU A 90 26.43 25.85 -28.37
N LEU A 91 27.07 25.69 -27.22
CA LEU A 91 28.27 26.41 -26.83
C LEU A 91 29.35 25.38 -26.47
N TYR A 92 30.53 25.54 -27.05
CA TYR A 92 31.70 24.73 -26.72
C TYR A 92 32.79 25.57 -26.09
N SER A 93 33.56 24.96 -25.19
CA SER A 93 34.81 25.52 -24.64
C SER A 93 34.57 26.90 -23.97
N GLY A 94 35.59 27.74 -23.81
CA GLY A 94 35.50 29.02 -23.08
C GLY A 94 34.61 30.12 -23.71
N THR A 95 33.57 29.78 -24.47
CA THR A 95 32.57 30.74 -24.98
C THR A 95 31.82 31.38 -23.81
N GLU A 96 31.73 32.71 -23.81
CA GLU A 96 30.88 33.51 -22.93
C GLU A 96 29.62 33.96 -23.70
N ILE A 97 28.44 33.83 -23.11
CA ILE A 97 27.19 34.31 -23.69
C ILE A 97 26.45 35.26 -22.77
N ASP A 98 26.02 36.39 -23.33
CA ASP A 98 25.12 37.38 -22.71
C ASP A 98 23.82 37.44 -23.50
N ILE A 99 22.73 36.95 -22.91
CA ILE A 99 21.40 36.91 -23.52
C ILE A 99 20.50 37.93 -22.80
N ASN A 100 19.92 38.85 -23.55
CA ASN A 100 18.98 39.86 -23.03
C ASN A 100 17.75 40.00 -23.92
N ASN A 101 16.58 40.15 -23.30
CA ASN A 101 15.31 40.40 -23.98
C ASN A 101 14.98 39.35 -25.05
N VAL A 102 14.84 38.10 -24.63
CA VAL A 102 14.66 36.97 -25.55
C VAL A 102 13.31 36.31 -25.35
N VAL A 103 12.60 36.04 -26.44
CA VAL A 103 11.33 35.31 -26.45
C VAL A 103 11.43 34.15 -27.42
N ILE A 104 11.32 32.94 -26.89
CA ILE A 104 11.29 31.70 -27.65
C ILE A 104 9.93 31.05 -27.43
N ASN A 105 9.18 30.84 -28.51
CA ASN A 105 7.81 30.37 -28.44
C ASN A 105 7.55 29.25 -29.44
N ASP A 106 6.73 28.28 -29.06
CA ASP A 106 6.23 27.24 -29.97
C ASP A 106 7.37 26.40 -30.56
N ILE A 107 8.03 25.64 -29.69
CA ILE A 107 9.17 24.79 -30.02
C ILE A 107 8.76 23.33 -29.88
N ASN A 108 9.06 22.51 -30.88
CA ASN A 108 8.94 21.06 -30.78
C ASN A 108 10.28 20.44 -31.18
N ALA A 109 11.06 20.05 -30.18
CA ALA A 109 12.40 19.54 -30.35
C ALA A 109 12.50 18.09 -29.88
N SER A 110 13.52 17.39 -30.33
CA SER A 110 13.95 16.12 -29.74
C SER A 110 15.46 16.13 -29.54
N GLY A 111 16.00 15.20 -28.76
CA GLY A 111 17.46 15.07 -28.60
C GLY A 111 17.92 14.62 -27.22
N SER A 112 19.14 15.02 -26.88
CA SER A 112 19.82 14.81 -25.60
C SER A 112 20.51 16.09 -25.15
N GLY A 113 20.77 16.23 -23.85
CA GLY A 113 21.33 17.45 -23.25
C GLY A 113 20.35 18.62 -23.22
N GLY A 114 20.86 19.85 -23.28
CA GLY A 114 20.06 21.07 -23.08
C GLY A 114 19.33 21.55 -24.32
N LEU A 115 18.02 21.82 -24.21
CA LEU A 115 17.25 22.44 -25.28
C LEU A 115 17.60 23.92 -25.43
N PHE A 116 17.47 24.76 -24.40
CA PHE A 116 17.76 26.19 -24.57
C PHE A 116 19.27 26.40 -24.72
N ILE A 117 20.06 26.15 -23.67
CA ILE A 117 21.52 26.16 -23.73
C ILE A 117 22.06 24.75 -23.50
N HIS A 118 22.93 24.32 -24.41
CA HIS A 118 23.78 23.17 -24.25
C HIS A 118 25.23 23.65 -24.25
N TYR A 119 25.91 23.55 -23.12
CA TYR A 119 27.30 23.93 -22.96
C TYR A 119 28.18 22.70 -22.72
N TYR A 120 29.23 22.54 -23.53
CA TYR A 120 30.14 21.40 -23.46
C TYR A 120 31.60 21.83 -23.35
N GLY A 121 32.33 21.22 -22.42
CA GLY A 121 33.78 21.36 -22.25
C GLY A 121 34.18 22.12 -21.00
N GLN A 122 35.41 21.89 -20.53
CA GLN A 122 35.94 22.58 -19.35
C GLN A 122 36.47 23.95 -19.75
N PRO A 123 35.95 25.05 -19.18
CA PRO A 123 36.50 26.35 -19.47
C PRO A 123 37.87 26.50 -18.80
N GLU A 124 38.82 27.08 -19.53
CA GLU A 124 40.10 27.51 -18.94
C GLU A 124 39.92 28.64 -17.92
N ARG A 125 38.80 29.38 -17.99
CA ARG A 125 38.40 30.45 -17.09
C ARG A 125 36.91 30.37 -16.81
N TYR A 126 36.51 30.39 -15.54
CA TYR A 126 35.12 30.43 -15.13
C TYR A 126 34.47 31.77 -15.54
N ASN A 127 34.01 31.84 -16.78
CA ASN A 127 33.24 32.96 -17.29
C ASN A 127 31.82 32.91 -16.69
N VAL A 128 31.18 34.06 -16.53
CA VAL A 128 29.79 34.13 -16.06
C VAL A 128 28.90 34.40 -17.26
N ASN A 129 28.16 33.40 -17.71
CA ASN A 129 27.16 33.58 -18.75
C ASN A 129 25.92 34.26 -18.16
N THR A 130 25.37 35.25 -18.86
CA THR A 130 24.21 35.99 -18.37
C THR A 130 22.97 35.73 -19.20
N ILE A 131 21.82 35.53 -18.55
CA ILE A 131 20.51 35.35 -19.21
C ILE A 131 19.51 36.26 -18.51
N LYS A 132 19.02 37.29 -19.20
CA LYS A 132 18.13 38.31 -18.64
C LYS A 132 16.88 38.51 -19.48
N ASN A 133 15.74 38.72 -18.83
CA ASN A 133 14.48 39.04 -19.50
C ASN A 133 14.13 37.99 -20.58
N CYS A 134 14.16 36.71 -20.22
CA CYS A 134 13.99 35.59 -21.15
C CYS A 134 12.63 34.90 -20.95
N GLN A 135 11.95 34.57 -22.04
CA GLN A 135 10.69 33.82 -22.03
C GLN A 135 10.82 32.57 -22.90
N LEU A 136 10.56 31.39 -22.33
CA LEU A 136 10.45 30.12 -23.05
C LEU A 136 9.01 29.62 -22.93
N LEU A 137 8.27 29.63 -24.04
CA LEU A 137 6.83 29.41 -24.07
C LEU A 137 6.47 28.26 -24.99
N ASN A 138 5.43 27.49 -24.63
CA ASN A 138 4.81 26.48 -25.51
C ASN A 138 5.84 25.51 -26.11
N THR A 139 6.65 24.90 -25.27
CA THR A 139 7.79 24.08 -25.73
C THR A 139 7.59 22.61 -25.40
N THR A 140 7.76 21.74 -26.39
CA THR A 140 7.83 20.29 -26.20
C THR A 140 9.24 19.81 -26.53
N PHE A 141 9.89 19.10 -25.60
CA PHE A 141 11.21 18.52 -25.79
C PHE A 141 11.18 17.01 -25.57
N ASN A 142 11.28 16.24 -26.64
CA ASN A 142 11.22 14.78 -26.57
C ASN A 142 12.63 14.21 -26.41
N VAL A 143 12.98 13.82 -25.18
CA VAL A 143 14.32 13.35 -24.86
C VAL A 143 14.38 11.83 -24.82
N LEU A 144 15.42 11.26 -25.44
CA LEU A 144 15.67 9.81 -25.35
C LEU A 144 16.29 9.43 -24.01
N LYS A 145 17.24 10.25 -23.52
CA LYS A 145 17.92 10.09 -22.22
C LYS A 145 18.66 11.38 -21.81
N ASN A 146 18.72 11.67 -20.51
CA ASN A 146 19.57 12.68 -19.87
C ASN A 146 19.55 14.06 -20.55
N GLY A 147 18.36 14.62 -20.75
CA GLY A 147 18.19 15.96 -21.30
C GLY A 147 17.73 16.96 -20.25
N CYS A 148 17.73 18.24 -20.62
CA CYS A 148 17.05 19.26 -19.86
C CYS A 148 16.44 20.33 -20.78
N LEU A 149 15.36 20.94 -20.31
CA LEU A 149 14.60 21.93 -21.07
C LEU A 149 15.35 23.26 -21.21
N PHE A 150 16.12 23.66 -20.20
CA PHE A 150 16.71 25.00 -20.14
C PHE A 150 18.23 24.99 -20.23
N ILE A 151 18.97 24.52 -19.22
CA ILE A 151 20.44 24.60 -19.23
C ILE A 151 21.05 23.24 -18.98
N TYR A 152 21.84 22.78 -19.93
CA TYR A 152 22.82 21.71 -19.74
C TYR A 152 24.21 22.34 -19.73
N SER A 153 24.99 22.11 -18.68
CA SER A 153 26.35 22.66 -18.61
C SER A 153 27.33 21.72 -17.93
N ASP A 154 28.47 21.51 -18.60
CA ASP A 154 29.69 20.96 -18.02
C ASP A 154 30.57 22.13 -17.55
N ASP A 155 30.83 22.28 -16.25
CA ASP A 155 31.73 23.27 -15.65
C ASP A 155 31.50 24.75 -16.07
N ASN A 156 30.49 25.47 -15.56
CA ASN A 156 30.36 26.91 -15.89
C ASN A 156 29.56 27.72 -14.87
N ASN A 157 29.71 29.06 -14.91
CA ASN A 157 28.90 29.95 -14.10
C ASN A 157 27.77 30.58 -14.92
N TYR A 158 26.59 30.70 -14.32
CA TYR A 158 25.44 31.38 -14.92
C TYR A 158 24.82 32.38 -13.95
N SER A 159 24.43 33.53 -14.49
CA SER A 159 23.58 34.51 -13.82
C SER A 159 22.29 34.67 -14.63
N ILE A 160 21.19 34.21 -14.05
CA ILE A 160 19.88 34.10 -14.67
C ILE A 160 18.94 35.05 -13.94
N SER A 161 18.32 36.00 -14.65
CA SER A 161 17.40 36.94 -14.02
C SER A 161 16.17 37.32 -14.84
N ASN A 162 15.02 37.44 -14.20
CA ASN A 162 13.73 37.76 -14.84
C ASN A 162 13.42 36.79 -16.00
N VAL A 163 13.32 35.49 -15.67
CA VAL A 163 13.07 34.43 -16.65
C VAL A 163 11.70 33.80 -16.43
N THR A 164 10.93 33.62 -17.50
CA THR A 164 9.65 32.90 -17.47
C THR A 164 9.70 31.66 -18.36
N ILE A 165 9.35 30.51 -17.81
CA ILE A 165 9.17 29.24 -18.53
C ILE A 165 7.72 28.81 -18.33
N ASP A 166 6.94 28.75 -19.41
CA ASP A 166 5.50 28.49 -19.32
C ASP A 166 5.02 27.52 -20.40
N ASN A 167 4.09 26.64 -20.02
CA ASN A 167 3.46 25.64 -20.85
C ASN A 167 4.51 24.79 -21.60
N CYS A 168 5.42 24.19 -20.85
CA CYS A 168 6.50 23.38 -21.39
C CYS A 168 6.34 21.92 -20.97
N SER A 169 6.62 21.00 -21.89
CA SER A 169 6.63 19.57 -21.60
C SER A 169 7.91 18.91 -22.07
N SER A 170 8.48 18.06 -21.23
CA SER A 170 9.68 17.32 -21.60
C SER A 170 9.69 15.93 -20.95
N PRO A 171 9.22 14.89 -21.66
CA PRO A 171 9.36 13.53 -21.18
C PRO A 171 10.84 13.18 -21.02
N LYS A 172 11.24 12.70 -19.84
CA LYS A 172 12.58 12.21 -19.48
C LYS A 172 13.69 13.27 -19.42
N SER A 173 13.36 14.49 -19.01
CA SER A 173 14.34 15.58 -18.97
C SER A 173 14.15 16.54 -17.80
N GLY A 174 15.24 16.99 -17.19
CA GLY A 174 15.25 18.07 -16.20
C GLY A 174 14.84 19.43 -16.75
N LEU A 175 14.84 20.43 -15.88
CA LEU A 175 14.89 21.84 -16.27
C LEU A 175 16.34 22.28 -16.46
N MET A 176 17.20 21.93 -15.50
CA MET A 176 18.63 22.19 -15.53
C MET A 176 19.42 20.94 -15.16
N TYR A 177 20.52 20.74 -15.86
CA TYR A 177 21.48 19.67 -15.59
C TYR A 177 22.87 20.28 -15.58
N THR A 178 23.53 20.24 -14.43
CA THR A 178 24.92 20.68 -14.31
C THR A 178 25.82 19.55 -13.87
N TYR A 179 26.97 19.48 -14.54
CA TYR A 179 28.04 18.56 -14.25
C TYR A 179 29.33 19.34 -14.00
N GLY A 180 30.15 18.89 -13.06
CA GLY A 180 31.38 19.58 -12.69
C GLY A 180 31.17 20.84 -11.85
N SER A 181 32.22 21.63 -11.69
CA SER A 181 32.31 22.81 -10.84
C SER A 181 31.70 24.08 -11.45
N GLY A 182 30.99 24.84 -10.63
CA GLY A 182 30.45 26.14 -11.04
C GLY A 182 29.36 26.64 -10.10
N GLN A 183 28.77 27.77 -10.48
CA GLN A 183 27.70 28.43 -9.74
C GLN A 183 26.59 28.89 -10.68
N ILE A 184 25.35 28.53 -10.38
CA ILE A 184 24.15 29.11 -11.00
C ILE A 184 23.51 30.04 -9.97
N THR A 185 23.42 31.31 -10.34
CA THR A 185 22.63 32.31 -9.60
C THR A 185 21.35 32.59 -10.37
N ILE A 186 20.20 32.34 -9.74
CA ILE A 186 18.87 32.61 -10.27
C ILE A 186 18.24 33.72 -9.45
N ASP A 187 17.79 34.79 -10.09
CA ASP A 187 17.11 35.91 -9.46
C ASP A 187 15.83 36.25 -10.23
N ASP A 188 14.66 36.01 -9.63
CA ASP A 188 13.36 36.20 -10.29
C ASP A 188 13.16 35.26 -11.50
N MET A 189 12.85 33.99 -11.21
CA MET A 189 12.53 33.00 -12.25
C MET A 189 11.19 32.34 -11.95
N LYS A 190 10.34 32.28 -12.96
CA LYS A 190 8.97 31.77 -12.89
C LYS A 190 8.78 30.59 -13.83
N VAL A 191 8.40 29.45 -13.29
CA VAL A 191 8.18 28.20 -14.00
C VAL A 191 6.73 27.78 -13.80
N LYS A 192 5.98 27.64 -14.90
CA LYS A 192 4.53 27.40 -14.88
C LYS A 192 4.11 26.33 -15.86
N ASN A 193 3.09 25.56 -15.49
CA ASN A 193 2.49 24.58 -16.38
C ASN A 193 3.54 23.64 -17.01
N VAL A 194 4.54 23.23 -16.22
CA VAL A 194 5.61 22.37 -16.69
C VAL A 194 5.27 20.93 -16.41
N ARG A 195 5.32 20.10 -17.46
CA ARG A 195 5.11 18.66 -17.35
C ARG A 195 6.36 17.88 -17.73
N ILE A 196 6.93 17.17 -16.78
CA ILE A 196 8.09 16.31 -17.00
C ILE A 196 7.76 14.92 -16.46
N ASP A 197 7.87 13.93 -17.33
CA ASP A 197 7.59 12.54 -16.98
C ASP A 197 8.88 11.72 -16.88
N ASP A 198 8.96 10.78 -15.93
CA ASP A 198 10.08 9.84 -15.79
C ASP A 198 11.45 10.55 -15.61
N LEU A 199 11.50 11.45 -14.63
CA LEU A 199 12.61 12.34 -14.34
C LEU A 199 13.56 11.77 -13.28
N ASP A 200 14.86 12.05 -13.40
CA ASP A 200 15.78 11.92 -12.25
C ASP A 200 15.65 13.13 -11.32
N SER A 201 15.94 14.35 -11.81
CA SER A 201 15.56 15.59 -11.12
C SER A 201 15.30 16.81 -12.02
N LEU A 202 14.57 17.81 -11.49
CA LEU A 202 14.26 19.06 -12.20
C LEU A 202 15.50 19.94 -12.28
N PHE A 203 16.21 20.05 -11.16
CA PHE A 203 17.54 20.63 -11.07
C PHE A 203 18.49 19.52 -10.63
N LEU A 204 19.39 19.13 -11.52
CA LEU A 204 20.40 18.12 -11.22
C LEU A 204 21.77 18.77 -11.12
N SER A 205 22.42 18.59 -9.96
CA SER A 205 23.80 18.98 -9.71
C SER A 205 24.62 17.74 -9.42
N ALA A 206 25.48 17.31 -10.34
CA ALA A 206 26.22 16.06 -10.15
C ALA A 206 27.37 16.19 -9.12
N ILE A 207 28.28 17.15 -9.29
CA ILE A 207 29.52 17.25 -8.50
C ILE A 207 29.91 18.73 -8.36
N ASN A 208 30.19 19.22 -7.16
CA ASN A 208 30.82 20.53 -6.93
C ASN A 208 30.13 21.76 -7.53
N PHE A 209 28.80 21.75 -7.69
CA PHE A 209 28.07 22.88 -8.24
C PHE A 209 27.18 23.56 -7.19
N GLN A 210 27.20 24.89 -7.16
CA GLN A 210 26.42 25.72 -6.22
C GLN A 210 25.19 26.32 -6.91
N TYR A 211 24.04 26.31 -6.23
CA TYR A 211 22.83 26.98 -6.68
C TYR A 211 22.43 28.07 -5.68
N HIS A 212 22.36 29.31 -6.16
CA HIS A 212 21.89 30.45 -5.37
C HIS A 212 20.62 30.97 -6.02
N ILE A 213 19.48 30.67 -5.43
CA ILE A 213 18.16 30.87 -6.02
C ILE A 213 17.41 31.88 -5.16
N ASN A 214 17.07 33.02 -5.73
CA ASN A 214 16.28 34.05 -5.07
C ASN A 214 15.03 34.35 -5.90
N ASN A 215 13.89 34.51 -5.21
CA ASN A 215 12.62 34.86 -5.85
C ASN A 215 12.21 33.87 -6.96
N PHE A 216 12.37 32.56 -6.71
CA PHE A 216 11.94 31.52 -7.63
C PHE A 216 10.49 31.13 -7.38
N THR A 217 9.73 30.93 -8.45
CA THR A 217 8.32 30.56 -8.39
C THR A 217 8.05 29.36 -9.30
N LEU A 218 7.64 28.23 -8.72
CA LEU A 218 7.22 27.03 -9.44
C LEU A 218 5.74 26.75 -9.18
N GLU A 219 4.90 26.87 -10.21
CA GLU A 219 3.45 26.74 -10.07
C GLU A 219 2.86 25.76 -11.10
N ASP A 220 1.77 25.09 -10.72
CA ASP A 220 0.91 24.28 -11.60
C ASP A 220 1.69 23.26 -12.44
N SER A 221 2.68 22.61 -11.82
CA SER A 221 3.63 21.74 -12.53
C SER A 221 3.52 20.29 -12.06
N SER A 222 3.63 19.36 -13.01
CA SER A 222 3.51 17.93 -12.77
C SER A 222 4.81 17.21 -13.12
N PHE A 223 5.34 16.48 -12.16
CA PHE A 223 6.52 15.65 -12.28
C PHE A 223 6.12 14.20 -12.04
N SER A 224 6.77 13.25 -12.71
CA SER A 224 6.67 11.85 -12.33
C SER A 224 8.06 11.25 -12.12
N ASN A 225 8.21 10.51 -11.02
CA ASN A 225 9.40 9.77 -10.61
C ASN A 225 10.64 10.60 -10.26
N GLY A 226 10.54 11.93 -10.09
CA GLY A 226 11.71 12.81 -9.99
C GLY A 226 11.86 13.58 -8.68
N ILE A 227 13.06 14.11 -8.46
CA ILE A 227 13.36 15.08 -7.40
C ILE A 227 13.25 16.51 -7.96
N ILE A 228 12.77 17.51 -7.20
CA ILE A 228 12.86 18.89 -7.68
C ILE A 228 14.33 19.35 -7.68
N PHE A 229 15.01 19.30 -6.55
CA PHE A 229 16.44 19.60 -6.47
C PHE A 229 17.22 18.37 -6.00
N ALA A 230 18.02 17.78 -6.90
CA ALA A 230 18.96 16.72 -6.56
C ALA A 230 20.38 17.25 -6.59
N GLN A 231 21.07 17.12 -5.46
CA GLN A 231 22.43 17.61 -5.29
C GLN A 231 23.43 16.49 -5.00
N GLY A 232 24.63 16.62 -5.56
CA GLY A 232 25.85 16.03 -5.03
C GLY A 232 26.53 16.92 -3.98
N VAL A 233 27.85 17.09 -4.07
CA VAL A 233 28.62 17.96 -3.16
C VAL A 233 28.27 19.43 -3.39
N ASN A 234 28.22 20.22 -2.31
CA ASN A 234 28.15 21.70 -2.21
C ASN A 234 26.84 22.26 -1.64
N GLU A 235 26.47 23.47 -2.05
CA GLU A 235 25.48 24.33 -1.42
C GLU A 235 24.33 24.67 -2.38
N ILE A 236 23.09 24.46 -1.92
CA ILE A 236 21.87 25.02 -2.49
C ILE A 236 21.32 26.04 -1.49
N VAL A 237 21.23 27.29 -1.90
CA VAL A 237 20.58 28.37 -1.14
C VAL A 237 19.34 28.80 -1.90
N ILE A 238 18.16 28.69 -1.28
CA ILE A 238 16.88 29.11 -1.84
C ILE A 238 16.26 30.15 -0.92
N THR A 239 16.09 31.37 -1.42
CA THR A 239 15.54 32.50 -0.68
C THR A 239 14.29 33.05 -1.34
N ASN A 240 13.33 33.53 -0.54
CA ASN A 240 12.13 34.26 -1.01
C ASN A 240 11.35 33.54 -2.12
N SER A 241 11.27 32.20 -2.06
CA SER A 241 10.78 31.39 -3.18
C SER A 241 9.44 30.70 -2.86
N SER A 242 8.69 30.37 -3.90
CA SER A 242 7.37 29.74 -3.79
C SER A 242 7.23 28.50 -4.69
N PHE A 243 6.60 27.47 -4.12
CA PHE A 243 6.32 26.19 -4.76
C PHE A 243 4.85 25.90 -4.54
N SER A 244 4.02 25.94 -5.59
CA SER A 244 2.56 25.79 -5.46
C SER A 244 1.98 24.82 -6.50
N ASN A 245 0.96 24.04 -6.09
CA ASN A 245 0.23 23.10 -6.95
C ASN A 245 1.15 22.13 -7.69
N ILE A 246 2.06 21.49 -6.95
CA ILE A 246 3.04 20.56 -7.52
C ILE A 246 2.57 19.12 -7.32
N THR A 247 2.39 18.38 -8.40
CA THR A 247 2.06 16.95 -8.34
C THR A 247 3.25 16.12 -8.80
N ASN A 248 3.86 15.34 -7.91
CA ASN A 248 5.06 14.54 -8.20
C ASN A 248 4.76 13.04 -8.43
N CYS A 249 3.50 12.62 -8.34
CA CYS A 249 3.10 11.22 -8.53
C CYS A 249 2.55 10.91 -9.93
N GLY A 250 2.82 11.78 -10.91
CA GLY A 250 2.21 11.70 -12.25
C GLY A 250 0.71 12.01 -12.26
N LEU A 251 0.00 11.55 -13.31
CA LEU A 251 -1.42 11.84 -13.54
C LEU A 251 -2.39 11.12 -12.57
N SER A 252 -1.90 10.19 -11.73
CA SER A 252 -2.77 9.54 -10.74
C SER A 252 -3.06 10.52 -9.60
N VAL A 253 -4.32 10.94 -9.49
CA VAL A 253 -4.83 11.87 -8.47
C VAL A 253 -4.48 11.43 -7.04
N SER A 254 -4.32 10.12 -6.82
CA SER A 254 -3.89 9.56 -5.55
C SER A 254 -2.51 8.91 -5.70
N CYS A 255 -1.49 9.42 -5.02
CA CYS A 255 -0.19 8.74 -4.80
C CYS A 255 -0.31 7.42 -4.03
N ASN A 256 -1.53 6.92 -3.79
CA ASN A 256 -1.86 5.96 -2.75
C ASN A 256 -1.93 4.50 -3.23
N ASN A 257 -2.02 4.21 -4.53
CA ASN A 257 -2.62 2.93 -4.96
C ASN A 257 -1.75 1.98 -5.80
N GLU A 258 -0.44 2.19 -5.95
CA GLU A 258 0.40 1.15 -6.56
C GLU A 258 1.29 0.47 -5.52
N ASN A 259 1.07 -0.84 -5.34
CA ASN A 259 1.83 -1.85 -4.61
C ASN A 259 3.30 -2.00 -5.08
N ARG A 260 3.99 -0.89 -5.34
CA ARG A 260 5.43 -0.86 -5.60
C ARG A 260 6.15 -0.82 -4.25
N ARG A 261 6.09 -1.93 -3.50
CA ARG A 261 6.79 -2.06 -2.21
C ARG A 261 8.31 -1.99 -2.33
N ASN A 262 8.89 -2.05 -3.54
CA ASN A 262 10.33 -2.23 -3.73
C ASN A 262 10.99 -1.29 -4.76
N LEU A 263 10.28 -0.31 -5.34
CA LEU A 263 10.90 0.63 -6.29
C LEU A 263 11.16 1.98 -5.60
N ASP A 264 12.34 2.02 -4.97
CA ASP A 264 13.16 3.15 -4.51
C ASP A 264 12.44 4.35 -3.86
N ASP A 265 12.62 4.43 -2.54
CA ASP A 265 12.36 5.60 -1.68
C ASP A 265 12.97 6.93 -2.16
N LEU A 266 13.76 6.88 -3.23
CA LEU A 266 14.51 8.00 -3.80
C LEU A 266 13.72 8.78 -4.86
N LYS A 267 12.54 8.31 -5.25
CA LYS A 267 11.69 8.97 -6.25
C LYS A 267 10.64 9.86 -5.60
N ASN A 268 10.28 10.94 -6.29
CA ASN A 268 9.23 11.90 -5.91
C ASN A 268 9.53 12.76 -4.68
N LEU A 269 10.70 13.41 -4.68
CA LEU A 269 11.21 14.23 -3.56
C LEU A 269 11.19 15.72 -3.90
N VAL A 270 11.10 16.60 -2.91
CA VAL A 270 11.34 18.05 -3.13
C VAL A 270 12.85 18.29 -3.17
N PHE A 271 13.56 17.86 -2.13
CA PHE A 271 15.00 18.05 -2.00
C PHE A 271 15.66 16.72 -1.70
N ALA A 272 16.71 16.42 -2.44
CA ALA A 272 17.49 15.23 -2.19
C ALA A 272 18.97 15.44 -2.42
N ASN A 273 19.74 14.72 -1.64
CA ASN A 273 21.16 14.90 -1.52
C ASN A 273 21.79 13.52 -1.63
N PHE A 274 22.24 13.13 -2.82
CA PHE A 274 22.45 11.72 -3.14
C PHE A 274 23.90 11.32 -3.31
N PHE A 275 24.71 12.16 -3.95
CA PHE A 275 25.91 11.62 -4.57
C PHE A 275 27.13 11.61 -3.65
N PHE A 276 27.20 12.51 -2.67
CA PHE A 276 28.41 12.68 -1.88
C PHE A 276 28.14 13.25 -0.48
N PRO A 277 29.01 12.95 0.51
CA PRO A 277 28.97 13.59 1.81
C PRO A 277 29.32 15.08 1.69
N LEU A 278 28.88 15.91 2.66
CA LEU A 278 29.20 17.33 2.81
C LEU A 278 28.44 18.30 1.89
N SER A 279 27.14 18.36 2.07
CA SER A 279 26.26 19.19 1.24
C SER A 279 25.29 19.99 2.10
N ASN A 280 25.10 21.24 1.71
CA ASN A 280 24.39 22.26 2.49
C ASN A 280 23.13 22.68 1.74
N LEU A 281 21.97 22.48 2.37
CA LEU A 281 20.69 22.98 1.87
C LEU A 281 20.20 24.10 2.79
N THR A 282 20.08 25.31 2.27
CA THR A 282 19.52 26.46 2.98
C THR A 282 18.23 26.90 2.33
N LEU A 283 17.13 26.86 3.09
CA LEU A 283 15.83 27.41 2.72
C LEU A 283 15.53 28.61 3.62
N ASP A 284 15.37 29.80 3.07
CA ASP A 284 15.01 31.00 3.83
C ASP A 284 13.83 31.74 3.20
N HIS A 285 12.77 32.00 3.97
CA HIS A 285 11.53 32.61 3.46
C HIS A 285 10.93 31.85 2.27
N VAL A 286 10.79 30.53 2.40
CA VAL A 286 10.25 29.64 1.36
C VAL A 286 8.82 29.22 1.68
N ASN A 287 7.91 29.29 0.69
CA ASN A 287 6.55 28.77 0.81
C ASN A 287 6.34 27.56 -0.11
N ILE A 288 5.93 26.43 0.47
CA ILE A 288 5.52 25.20 -0.21
C ILE A 288 4.04 25.01 0.07
N ASP A 289 3.21 25.01 -0.96
CA ASP A 289 1.75 24.89 -0.84
C ASP A 289 1.20 23.88 -1.84
N ASN A 290 0.28 23.02 -1.40
CA ASN A 290 -0.34 22.00 -2.25
C ASN A 290 0.69 21.14 -3.01
N PHE A 291 1.70 20.64 -2.30
CA PHE A 291 2.65 19.65 -2.82
C PHE A 291 2.12 18.23 -2.60
N ASN A 292 2.11 17.41 -3.64
CA ASN A 292 1.69 16.01 -3.57
C ASN A 292 2.85 15.09 -4.03
N GLY A 293 3.51 14.42 -3.09
CA GLY A 293 4.71 13.62 -3.37
C GLY A 293 5.01 12.58 -2.29
N TYR A 294 6.20 11.98 -2.33
CA TYR A 294 6.55 10.91 -1.38
C TYR A 294 7.16 11.45 -0.10
N THR A 295 8.22 12.24 -0.24
CA THR A 295 8.92 12.86 0.89
C THR A 295 9.31 14.29 0.51
N GLY A 296 9.32 15.20 1.48
CA GLY A 296 9.82 16.56 1.27
C GLY A 296 11.34 16.58 1.05
N ILE A 297 12.09 16.29 2.10
CA ILE A 297 13.54 16.39 2.19
C ILE A 297 14.10 15.01 2.56
N ILE A 298 15.10 14.57 1.79
CA ILE A 298 15.99 13.48 2.15
C ILE A 298 17.42 14.01 2.15
N SER A 299 18.16 13.64 3.18
CA SER A 299 19.53 14.07 3.42
C SER A 299 20.50 12.91 3.24
N ASN A 300 21.78 13.18 2.92
CA ASN A 300 22.85 12.18 2.99
C ASN A 300 23.64 12.26 4.32
N THR A 301 24.61 11.37 4.52
CA THR A 301 25.65 11.52 5.54
C THR A 301 26.37 12.87 5.46
N ASN A 302 26.60 13.45 6.63
CA ASN A 302 27.32 14.71 6.84
C ASN A 302 26.75 15.92 6.09
N SER A 303 25.46 15.89 5.75
CA SER A 303 24.79 17.05 5.14
C SER A 303 24.24 18.01 6.21
N PHE A 304 24.16 19.29 5.87
CA PHE A 304 23.62 20.34 6.73
C PHE A 304 22.37 20.93 6.08
N ILE A 305 21.24 20.82 6.75
CA ILE A 305 19.98 21.40 6.29
C ILE A 305 19.58 22.52 7.24
N THR A 306 19.43 23.73 6.72
CA THR A 306 18.96 24.91 7.44
C THR A 306 17.68 25.42 6.80
N CYS A 307 16.60 25.53 7.59
CA CYS A 307 15.33 26.08 7.15
C CYS A 307 14.91 27.20 8.08
N ASP A 308 14.82 28.41 7.57
CA ASP A 308 14.44 29.61 8.32
C ASP A 308 13.19 30.24 7.68
N ASN A 309 12.16 30.50 8.48
CA ASN A 309 10.92 31.15 8.02
C ASN A 309 10.24 30.40 6.85
N VAL A 310 10.18 29.08 6.93
CA VAL A 310 9.54 28.23 5.91
C VAL A 310 8.07 27.99 6.24
N SER A 311 7.23 27.93 5.21
CA SER A 311 5.81 27.56 5.31
C SER A 311 5.54 26.36 4.42
N VAL A 312 4.98 25.28 4.99
CA VAL A 312 4.56 24.06 4.26
C VAL A 312 3.09 23.82 4.54
N LYS A 313 2.25 23.94 3.50
CA LYS A 313 0.80 23.95 3.64
C LYS A 313 0.10 23.03 2.67
N ASN A 314 -1.05 22.50 3.08
CA ASN A 314 -2.01 21.76 2.25
C ASN A 314 -1.35 20.63 1.43
N SER A 315 -0.27 20.04 1.95
CA SER A 315 0.56 19.10 1.19
C SER A 315 0.31 17.66 1.61
N ASN A 316 0.43 16.73 0.67
CA ASN A 316 0.29 15.31 0.87
C ASN A 316 1.63 14.61 0.65
N PHE A 317 2.12 13.93 1.67
CA PHE A 317 3.36 13.15 1.65
C PHE A 317 3.03 11.69 1.87
N LYS A 318 3.51 10.78 0.99
CA LYS A 318 3.39 9.34 1.26
C LYS A 318 4.07 8.94 2.57
N ASN A 319 5.28 9.46 2.80
CA ASN A 319 6.08 9.21 3.98
C ASN A 319 5.96 10.38 4.97
N SER A 320 6.66 11.48 4.73
CA SER A 320 6.75 12.63 5.63
C SER A 320 7.42 13.82 4.92
N PHE A 321 7.42 15.00 5.53
CA PHE A 321 8.25 16.09 5.04
C PHE A 321 9.75 15.81 5.18
N ILE A 322 10.20 15.19 6.27
CA ILE A 322 11.59 14.77 6.48
C ILE A 322 11.58 13.28 6.79
N LYS A 323 12.27 12.50 5.97
CA LYS A 323 12.44 11.05 6.20
C LYS A 323 13.87 10.79 6.64
N VAL A 324 14.02 10.02 7.73
CA VAL A 324 15.31 9.58 8.26
C VAL A 324 15.36 8.06 8.16
N ALA A 325 16.24 7.52 7.32
CA ALA A 325 16.42 6.08 7.11
C ALA A 325 17.85 5.67 7.49
N PRO A 326 18.09 5.09 8.68
CA PRO A 326 19.45 4.82 9.17
C PRO A 326 20.17 3.67 8.45
N ASN A 327 19.45 2.83 7.74
CA ASN A 327 19.97 1.55 7.23
C ASN A 327 21.00 1.68 6.09
N ASN A 328 21.17 2.88 5.49
CA ASN A 328 21.99 3.05 4.29
C ASN A 328 23.32 3.81 4.52
N HIS A 329 23.77 4.08 5.75
CA HIS A 329 24.84 5.07 5.97
C HIS A 329 24.53 6.39 5.22
N GLU A 330 23.26 6.75 5.09
CA GLU A 330 22.81 7.88 4.27
C GLU A 330 22.18 8.97 5.14
N ASN A 331 22.15 8.89 6.47
CA ASN A 331 21.35 9.87 7.26
C ASN A 331 22.07 10.44 8.49
N ASP A 332 23.35 10.76 8.33
CA ASP A 332 24.11 11.57 9.28
C ASP A 332 23.99 13.08 8.99
N SER A 333 22.77 13.60 8.87
CA SER A 333 22.56 15.01 8.57
C SER A 333 22.21 15.84 9.80
N THR A 334 22.84 17.01 9.92
CA THR A 334 22.44 18.01 10.91
C THR A 334 21.35 18.89 10.32
N VAL A 335 20.16 18.84 10.90
CA VAL A 335 18.99 19.59 10.45
C VAL A 335 18.64 20.67 11.48
N LYS A 336 18.54 21.92 11.04
CA LYS A 336 18.16 23.06 11.88
C LYS A 336 16.99 23.79 11.23
N ILE A 337 15.89 23.88 11.95
CA ILE A 337 14.65 24.48 11.44
C ILE A 337 14.20 25.54 12.44
N ASN A 338 14.05 26.79 12.01
CA ASN A 338 13.52 27.87 12.82
C ASN A 338 12.31 28.52 12.14
N ASN A 339 11.30 28.85 12.95
CA ASN A 339 10.11 29.59 12.51
C ASN A 339 9.34 28.89 11.38
N LEU A 340 9.21 27.56 11.43
CA LEU A 340 8.41 26.80 10.45
C LEU A 340 6.91 26.93 10.74
N ILE A 341 6.10 27.13 9.69
CA ILE A 341 4.63 26.98 9.73
C ILE A 341 4.28 25.73 8.93
N PHE A 342 3.82 24.68 9.62
CA PHE A 342 3.50 23.37 9.03
C PHE A 342 2.00 23.06 9.24
N GLU A 343 1.18 23.29 8.22
CA GLU A 343 -0.28 23.32 8.36
C GLU A 343 -1.06 22.53 7.30
N ASN A 344 -2.13 21.83 7.73
CA ASN A 344 -3.05 21.07 6.86
C ASN A 344 -2.33 20.03 5.98
N ASN A 345 -1.25 19.43 6.49
CA ASN A 345 -0.52 18.41 5.73
C ASN A 345 -0.98 17.01 6.11
N PHE A 346 -0.78 16.06 5.20
CA PHE A 346 -1.22 14.68 5.34
C PHE A 346 -0.08 13.70 5.07
N SER A 347 -0.01 12.61 5.83
CA SER A 347 0.83 11.44 5.51
C SER A 347 0.33 10.12 6.07
N TYR A 348 1.02 9.01 5.79
CA TYR A 348 0.69 7.73 6.42
C TYR A 348 1.15 7.66 7.88
N ASN A 349 2.42 7.98 8.14
CA ASN A 349 3.02 8.06 9.48
C ASN A 349 3.83 9.35 9.59
N GLY A 350 3.82 10.04 10.73
CA GLY A 350 4.77 11.13 10.99
C GLY A 350 4.78 12.21 9.92
N VAL A 351 3.74 13.04 9.80
CA VAL A 351 3.58 13.98 8.66
C VAL A 351 4.79 14.88 8.45
N PHE A 352 5.41 15.33 9.54
CA PHE A 352 6.62 16.13 9.46
C PHE A 352 7.88 15.27 9.47
N LEU A 353 7.99 14.31 10.39
CA LEU A 353 9.19 13.52 10.60
C LEU A 353 8.88 12.02 10.70
N ASN A 354 9.55 11.21 9.89
CA ASN A 354 9.38 9.75 9.87
C ASN A 354 10.76 9.08 9.93
N ILE A 355 11.02 8.37 11.03
CA ILE A 355 12.30 7.73 11.33
C ILE A 355 12.12 6.22 11.30
N LEU A 356 12.61 5.61 10.22
CA LEU A 356 12.49 4.18 9.95
C LEU A 356 13.82 3.50 10.33
N SER A 357 14.01 3.09 11.58
CA SER A 357 15.17 2.28 11.96
C SER A 357 14.79 1.16 12.90
N ASN A 358 15.15 -0.06 12.50
CA ASN A 358 15.19 -1.24 13.36
C ASN A 358 16.63 -1.57 13.81
N ASP A 359 17.63 -0.86 13.27
CA ASP A 359 19.04 -1.22 13.39
C ASP A 359 19.82 -0.44 14.47
N VAL A 360 20.95 -1.05 14.84
CA VAL A 360 21.83 -0.80 16.00
C VAL A 360 22.57 0.54 15.96
N ASN A 361 22.66 1.19 14.79
CA ASN A 361 23.47 2.40 14.65
C ASN A 361 22.71 3.62 15.17
N PRO A 362 23.22 4.30 16.22
CA PRO A 362 22.59 5.51 16.73
C PRO A 362 22.62 6.60 15.66
N ILE A 363 21.57 7.41 15.61
CA ILE A 363 21.60 8.66 14.84
C ILE A 363 22.68 9.53 15.47
N GLU A 364 23.76 9.87 14.76
CA GLU A 364 24.82 10.69 15.36
C GLU A 364 24.51 12.19 15.31
N ASN A 365 23.61 12.60 14.40
CA ASN A 365 23.39 13.99 14.07
C ASN A 365 22.14 14.60 14.69
N LYS A 366 22.19 15.93 14.88
CA LYS A 366 21.15 16.67 15.60
C LYS A 366 20.12 17.26 14.64
N ILE A 367 18.84 16.99 14.91
CA ILE A 367 17.67 17.62 14.31
C ILE A 367 17.07 18.57 15.34
N ILE A 368 17.17 19.87 15.11
CA ILE A 368 16.72 20.90 16.05
C ILE A 368 15.66 21.76 15.39
N ILE A 369 14.44 21.74 15.94
CA ILE A 369 13.30 22.53 15.49
C ILE A 369 12.97 23.57 16.56
N LYS A 370 12.92 24.86 16.17
CA LYS A 370 12.67 25.97 17.09
C LYS A 370 11.51 26.85 16.61
N ASN A 371 10.74 27.36 17.57
CA ASN A 371 9.71 28.39 17.35
C ASN A 371 8.74 28.07 16.19
N SER A 372 8.41 26.79 16.02
CA SER A 372 7.63 26.29 14.88
C SER A 372 6.20 25.94 15.27
N ILE A 373 5.28 26.02 14.32
CA ILE A 373 3.85 25.78 14.51
C ILE A 373 3.42 24.59 13.64
N PHE A 374 2.82 23.58 14.27
CA PHE A 374 2.24 22.41 13.62
C PHE A 374 0.73 22.40 13.85
N ARG A 375 -0.06 22.64 12.80
CA ARG A 375 -1.52 22.78 12.90
C ARG A 375 -2.28 21.91 11.90
N ASN A 376 -3.34 21.23 12.34
CA ASN A 376 -4.26 20.50 11.45
C ASN A 376 -3.56 19.43 10.58
N ASN A 377 -2.46 18.84 11.04
CA ASN A 377 -1.80 17.77 10.29
C ASN A 377 -2.45 16.43 10.63
N VAL A 378 -2.54 15.55 9.63
CA VAL A 378 -3.23 14.27 9.74
C VAL A 378 -2.31 13.15 9.29
N ALA A 379 -1.95 12.25 10.20
CA ALA A 379 -1.34 10.97 9.85
C ALA A 379 -2.42 9.88 9.84
N LEU A 380 -2.46 9.04 8.80
CA LEU A 380 -3.44 7.94 8.73
C LEU A 380 -3.24 6.86 9.79
N ASN A 381 -2.01 6.68 10.26
CA ASN A 381 -1.66 5.61 11.18
C ASN A 381 -1.02 6.20 12.44
N ASN A 382 0.31 6.29 12.52
CA ASN A 382 0.99 6.62 13.78
C ASN A 382 1.74 7.96 13.70
N GLY A 383 1.69 8.73 14.79
CA GLY A 383 2.48 9.95 14.94
C GLY A 383 1.98 11.10 14.07
N GLY A 384 1.03 11.92 14.53
CA GLY A 384 0.44 12.99 13.71
C GLY A 384 1.44 14.06 13.25
N VAL A 385 2.58 14.18 13.92
CA VAL A 385 3.71 15.01 13.48
C VAL A 385 4.99 14.19 13.35
N VAL A 386 5.29 13.36 14.34
CA VAL A 386 6.53 12.57 14.43
C VAL A 386 6.21 11.09 14.58
N TYR A 387 6.80 10.27 13.73
CA TYR A 387 6.87 8.82 13.88
C TYR A 387 8.33 8.38 14.02
N SER A 388 8.62 7.57 15.04
CA SER A 388 9.92 6.98 15.25
C SER A 388 9.84 5.50 15.62
N ALA A 389 10.55 4.66 14.86
CA ALA A 389 10.83 3.27 15.21
C ALA A 389 12.17 3.09 15.96
N SER A 390 13.02 4.12 15.98
CA SER A 390 14.39 4.04 16.51
C SER A 390 14.41 4.13 18.04
N ALA A 391 15.38 3.47 18.68
CA ALA A 391 15.51 3.40 20.14
C ALA A 391 16.25 4.60 20.77
N ASP A 392 17.15 5.27 20.04
CA ASP A 392 18.07 6.27 20.58
C ASP A 392 17.97 7.62 19.85
N ILE A 393 16.85 8.34 19.99
CA ILE A 393 16.64 9.63 19.30
C ILE A 393 16.48 10.84 20.23
N THR A 394 16.30 10.61 21.53
CA THR A 394 15.95 11.63 22.53
C THR A 394 16.93 12.78 22.60
N ASN A 395 18.23 12.50 22.47
CA ASN A 395 19.28 13.51 22.53
C ASN A 395 19.54 14.21 21.20
N TYR A 396 19.05 13.63 20.10
CA TYR A 396 19.34 14.06 18.74
C TYR A 396 18.23 14.91 18.16
N ILE A 397 16.97 14.67 18.57
CA ILE A 397 15.81 15.34 17.99
C ILE A 397 15.15 16.22 19.05
N GLN A 398 15.09 17.52 18.79
CA GLN A 398 14.63 18.51 19.77
C GLN A 398 13.59 19.47 19.17
N PHE A 399 12.44 19.57 19.83
CA PHE A 399 11.39 20.55 19.58
C PHE A 399 11.36 21.61 20.68
N LEU A 400 11.89 22.79 20.36
CA LEU A 400 12.10 23.90 21.29
C LEU A 400 11.09 25.01 21.02
N LYS A 401 10.24 25.34 22.01
CA LYS A 401 9.21 26.39 21.91
C LYS A 401 8.29 26.21 20.69
N CYS A 402 7.91 24.98 20.39
CA CYS A 402 7.00 24.66 19.29
C CYS A 402 5.55 24.58 19.77
N THR A 403 4.60 24.92 18.90
CA THR A 403 3.17 24.85 19.16
C THR A 403 2.54 23.75 18.30
N PHE A 404 1.68 22.94 18.91
CA PHE A 404 1.01 21.81 18.26
C PHE A 404 -0.50 21.94 18.50
N ASN A 405 -1.26 22.15 17.42
CA ASN A 405 -2.70 22.42 17.50
C ASN A 405 -3.47 21.50 16.56
N ASN A 406 -4.40 20.70 17.08
CA ASN A 406 -5.33 19.90 16.27
C ASN A 406 -4.61 18.98 15.25
N ASN A 407 -3.51 18.35 15.65
CA ASN A 407 -2.88 17.30 14.85
C ASN A 407 -3.55 15.97 15.21
N THR A 408 -3.69 15.05 14.26
CA THR A 408 -4.43 13.79 14.47
C THR A 408 -3.69 12.59 13.90
N ALA A 409 -3.78 11.47 14.60
CA ALA A 409 -3.32 10.14 14.18
C ALA A 409 -4.14 9.06 14.91
N VAL A 410 -4.02 7.80 14.49
CA VAL A 410 -4.60 6.66 15.24
C VAL A 410 -3.92 6.56 16.60
N ASN A 411 -2.58 6.53 16.61
CA ASN A 411 -1.80 6.52 17.84
C ASN A 411 -0.82 7.72 17.85
N GLY A 412 -0.88 8.53 18.90
CA GLY A 412 0.03 9.65 19.12
C GLY A 412 -0.22 10.81 18.16
N ASN A 413 -1.19 11.68 18.47
CA ASN A 413 -1.54 12.87 17.70
C ASN A 413 -0.36 13.82 17.42
N ILE A 414 0.67 13.82 18.27
CA ILE A 414 1.94 14.51 18.02
C ILE A 414 3.03 13.50 17.70
N CYS A 415 3.27 12.55 18.60
CA CYS A 415 4.43 11.68 18.50
C CYS A 415 4.08 10.22 18.80
N TYR A 416 4.53 9.34 17.92
CA TYR A 416 4.63 7.90 18.16
C TYR A 416 6.10 7.51 18.19
N SER A 417 6.54 6.83 19.24
CA SER A 417 7.94 6.35 19.39
C SER A 417 8.00 4.88 19.79
N ARG A 418 9.19 4.26 19.75
CA ARG A 418 9.35 2.86 20.14
C ARG A 418 9.03 2.63 21.62
N ASN A 419 9.51 3.50 22.47
CA ASN A 419 9.27 3.54 23.92
C ASN A 419 9.46 4.98 24.43
N VAL A 420 9.11 5.25 25.69
CA VAL A 420 9.22 6.61 26.27
C VAL A 420 10.66 7.13 26.28
N GLN A 421 11.66 6.26 26.43
CA GLN A 421 13.08 6.63 26.44
C GLN A 421 13.61 7.01 25.06
N SER A 422 12.91 6.60 24.01
CA SER A 422 13.21 6.87 22.60
C SER A 422 12.41 8.01 22.00
N GLU A 423 11.72 8.81 22.80
CA GLU A 423 10.96 9.94 22.28
C GLU A 423 11.84 11.16 22.01
N PRO A 424 11.57 11.95 20.95
CA PRO A 424 12.21 13.25 20.79
C PRO A 424 12.04 14.14 22.03
N TYR A 425 12.99 15.03 22.27
CA TYR A 425 12.85 16.01 23.34
C TYR A 425 11.87 17.12 22.96
N PHE A 426 10.75 17.22 23.69
CA PHE A 426 9.81 18.34 23.57
C PHE A 426 9.90 19.25 24.79
N SER A 427 10.31 20.50 24.58
CA SER A 427 10.46 21.49 25.67
C SER A 427 9.18 21.77 26.47
N ASN A 428 8.01 21.51 25.87
CA ASN A 428 6.68 21.68 26.46
C ASN A 428 5.91 20.36 26.64
N LYS A 429 6.60 19.20 26.68
CA LYS A 429 5.96 17.86 26.79
C LYS A 429 4.91 17.78 27.91
N LYS A 430 5.27 18.27 29.11
CA LYS A 430 4.40 18.21 30.30
C LYS A 430 3.08 18.94 30.11
N THR A 431 3.10 20.13 29.51
CA THR A 431 1.89 20.92 29.25
C THR A 431 1.04 20.30 28.15
N LEU A 432 1.68 19.64 27.17
CA LEU A 432 0.95 18.94 26.11
C LEU A 432 0.14 17.78 26.71
N ILE A 433 0.79 16.85 27.42
CA ILE A 433 0.15 15.65 28.02
C ILE A 433 -1.05 16.00 28.92
N GLN A 434 -1.03 17.17 29.56
CA GLN A 434 -2.12 17.62 30.45
C GLN A 434 -3.39 18.07 29.70
N ASN A 435 -3.28 18.46 28.44
CA ASN A 435 -4.37 19.13 27.72
C ASN A 435 -5.23 18.17 26.88
N GLU A 436 -4.67 17.10 26.33
CA GLU A 436 -5.41 16.16 25.46
C GLU A 436 -4.94 14.71 25.68
N MET A 437 -5.84 13.76 25.44
CA MET A 437 -5.50 12.33 25.44
C MET A 437 -4.87 11.91 24.10
N ASN A 438 -4.10 10.82 24.09
CA ASN A 438 -3.46 10.27 22.88
C ASN A 438 -2.49 11.23 22.16
N ILE A 439 -1.89 12.19 22.87
CA ILE A 439 -0.90 13.10 22.25
C ILE A 439 0.40 12.36 21.94
N PHE A 440 0.86 11.57 22.90
CA PHE A 440 2.04 10.72 22.80
C PHE A 440 1.56 9.27 22.89
N ALA A 441 2.09 8.43 22.03
CA ALA A 441 1.88 7.00 22.07
C ALA A 441 3.21 6.29 21.83
N THR A 442 3.28 5.03 22.26
CA THR A 442 4.45 4.19 22.02
C THR A 442 4.07 2.89 21.33
N ASN A 443 5.08 2.15 20.88
CA ASN A 443 4.90 0.75 20.53
C ASN A 443 4.32 -0.02 21.72
N PRO A 444 3.54 -1.10 21.48
CA PRO A 444 3.15 -1.99 22.56
C PRO A 444 4.37 -2.37 23.40
N SER A 445 4.19 -2.31 24.72
CA SER A 445 5.26 -2.58 25.67
C SER A 445 4.87 -3.57 26.75
N THR A 446 3.56 -3.81 26.95
CA THR A 446 3.05 -4.79 27.92
C THR A 446 1.79 -5.49 27.41
N ILE A 447 1.60 -6.72 27.88
CA ILE A 447 0.37 -7.50 27.67
C ILE A 447 -0.37 -7.54 29.00
N LYS A 448 -1.68 -7.29 29.01
CA LYS A 448 -2.52 -7.45 30.21
C LYS A 448 -3.78 -8.23 29.88
N LEU A 449 -4.27 -8.99 30.86
CA LEU A 449 -5.57 -9.64 30.79
C LEU A 449 -6.68 -8.58 30.90
N SER A 450 -7.61 -8.56 29.96
CA SER A 450 -8.71 -7.56 29.89
C SER A 450 -9.76 -7.74 30.98
N ASN A 451 -9.89 -8.95 31.53
CA ASN A 451 -10.98 -9.28 32.45
C ASN A 451 -10.72 -8.80 33.88
N ASN A 452 -11.80 -8.38 34.57
CA ASN A 452 -11.83 -8.03 36.00
C ASN A 452 -11.45 -9.19 36.96
N LEU A 453 -10.95 -10.31 36.43
CA LEU A 453 -10.37 -11.40 37.21
C LEU A 453 -9.12 -10.98 37.99
N ASN A 454 -8.55 -9.80 37.67
CA ASN A 454 -7.39 -9.19 38.33
C ASN A 454 -7.44 -9.14 39.87
N ASN A 455 -8.60 -9.36 40.50
CA ASN A 455 -8.72 -9.34 41.97
C ASN A 455 -9.08 -10.69 42.64
N THR A 456 -9.36 -11.79 41.93
CA THR A 456 -9.89 -13.00 42.62
C THR A 456 -9.23 -14.34 42.31
N LEU A 457 -8.49 -14.52 41.22
CA LEU A 457 -7.86 -15.82 40.93
C LEU A 457 -6.45 -15.62 40.35
N SER A 458 -5.44 -15.63 41.22
CA SER A 458 -4.04 -15.70 40.79
C SER A 458 -3.68 -17.05 40.18
N THR A 459 -4.53 -18.08 40.35
CA THR A 459 -4.25 -19.44 39.91
C THR A 459 -5.55 -20.11 39.50
N ILE A 460 -5.54 -20.76 38.33
CA ILE A 460 -6.70 -21.45 37.78
C ILE A 460 -6.58 -22.92 38.11
N GLU A 461 -7.57 -23.45 38.81
CA GLU A 461 -7.62 -24.86 39.18
C GLU A 461 -8.41 -25.63 38.13
N ILE A 462 -7.80 -26.66 37.54
CA ILE A 462 -8.41 -27.52 36.52
C ILE A 462 -8.08 -28.99 36.79
N ASN A 463 -8.87 -29.92 36.28
CA ASN A 463 -8.45 -31.31 36.17
C ASN A 463 -7.66 -31.50 34.86
N SER A 464 -6.79 -32.52 34.84
CA SER A 464 -6.04 -32.89 33.63
C SER A 464 -7.01 -33.24 32.49
N GLY A 465 -6.98 -32.52 31.38
CA GLY A 465 -7.87 -32.74 30.23
C GLY A 465 -9.12 -31.84 30.20
N ASP A 466 -9.31 -30.99 31.21
CA ASP A 466 -10.32 -29.94 31.18
C ASP A 466 -9.96 -28.84 30.17
N GLU A 467 -10.98 -28.22 29.59
CA GLU A 467 -10.85 -26.97 28.83
C GLU A 467 -10.70 -25.83 29.83
N LEU A 468 -9.90 -24.83 29.48
CA LEU A 468 -9.72 -23.67 30.34
C LEU A 468 -11.09 -22.95 30.46
N PRO A 469 -11.64 -22.76 31.67
CA PRO A 469 -13.07 -22.44 31.84
C PRO A 469 -13.48 -20.99 31.46
N ILE A 470 -12.67 -20.23 30.71
CA ILE A 470 -12.83 -18.77 30.57
C ILE A 470 -12.39 -18.27 29.19
N ASP A 471 -13.23 -17.42 28.58
CA ASP A 471 -12.87 -16.53 27.46
C ASP A 471 -11.81 -15.52 27.91
N MET A 472 -10.55 -15.96 27.90
CA MET A 472 -9.42 -15.10 28.25
C MET A 472 -9.08 -14.20 27.08
N ILE A 473 -9.23 -12.91 27.32
CA ILE A 473 -8.91 -11.86 26.36
C ILE A 473 -7.68 -11.11 26.84
N PHE A 474 -6.61 -11.17 26.05
CA PHE A 474 -5.41 -10.37 26.27
C PHE A 474 -5.44 -9.10 25.44
N ASN A 475 -4.98 -8.01 26.05
CA ASN A 475 -4.92 -6.70 25.44
C ASN A 475 -3.48 -6.20 25.46
N LEU A 476 -3.11 -5.46 24.42
CA LEU A 476 -1.79 -4.84 24.30
C LEU A 476 -1.85 -3.40 24.81
N TYR A 477 -0.86 -3.01 25.61
CA TYR A 477 -0.74 -1.67 26.16
C TYR A 477 0.62 -1.07 25.82
N ASP A 478 0.61 0.22 25.57
CA ASP A 478 1.82 1.03 25.40
C ASP A 478 2.41 1.49 26.74
N ASP A 479 3.53 2.20 26.73
CA ASP A 479 4.21 2.69 27.94
C ASP A 479 3.38 3.71 28.74
N TYR A 480 2.42 4.37 28.08
CA TYR A 480 1.49 5.28 28.73
C TYR A 480 0.27 4.54 29.34
N GLY A 481 0.21 3.22 29.18
CA GLY A 481 -0.92 2.40 29.62
C GLY A 481 -2.15 2.58 28.74
N THR A 482 -1.97 3.06 27.51
CA THR A 482 -3.03 3.20 26.50
C THR A 482 -3.26 1.84 25.84
N LEU A 483 -4.52 1.46 25.68
CA LEU A 483 -4.93 0.25 24.97
C LEU A 483 -4.67 0.42 23.46
N ILE A 484 -3.95 -0.53 22.87
CA ILE A 484 -3.60 -0.52 21.46
C ILE A 484 -4.73 -1.10 20.61
N ASP A 485 -5.06 -0.40 19.53
CA ASP A 485 -5.97 -0.88 18.48
C ASP A 485 -5.18 -1.48 17.32
N ILE A 486 -5.38 -2.77 17.09
CA ILE A 486 -4.69 -3.56 16.06
C ILE A 486 -5.38 -3.36 14.70
N GLY A 487 -6.64 -2.93 14.70
CA GLY A 487 -7.46 -2.70 13.52
C GLY A 487 -8.73 -3.55 13.55
N SER A 488 -9.87 -2.94 13.25
CA SER A 488 -11.20 -3.57 13.30
C SER A 488 -11.81 -3.91 11.93
N ASP A 489 -11.18 -3.49 10.83
CA ASP A 489 -11.70 -3.70 9.48
C ASP A 489 -10.88 -4.74 8.70
N PHE A 490 -11.41 -5.97 8.61
CA PHE A 490 -10.83 -7.05 7.82
C PHE A 490 -10.63 -6.71 6.34
N GLY A 491 -11.35 -5.73 5.79
CA GLY A 491 -11.22 -5.36 4.38
C GLY A 491 -9.90 -4.68 4.05
N ASN A 492 -9.24 -4.08 5.05
CA ASN A 492 -8.05 -3.25 4.87
C ASN A 492 -6.79 -3.81 5.54
N ILE A 493 -6.91 -4.88 6.33
CA ILE A 493 -5.77 -5.47 7.07
C ILE A 493 -5.06 -6.48 6.17
N GLU A 494 -3.74 -6.28 6.01
CA GLU A 494 -2.89 -7.28 5.38
C GLU A 494 -2.47 -8.35 6.38
N ALA A 495 -2.20 -9.58 5.90
CA ALA A 495 -1.78 -10.67 6.79
C ALA A 495 -0.49 -10.35 7.57
N ASP A 496 0.39 -9.52 6.98
CA ASP A 496 1.65 -9.09 7.59
C ASP A 496 1.43 -8.05 8.71
N ASP A 497 0.26 -7.43 8.81
CA ASP A 497 -0.07 -6.46 9.87
C ASP A 497 -0.58 -7.14 11.15
N LEU A 498 -0.98 -8.41 11.07
CA LEU A 498 -1.58 -9.15 12.18
C LEU A 498 -0.53 -9.58 13.21
N VAL A 499 -0.91 -9.45 14.49
CA VAL A 499 -0.13 -9.97 15.61
C VAL A 499 -0.52 -11.42 15.84
N PHE A 500 0.43 -12.34 15.71
CA PHE A 500 0.22 -13.75 16.06
C PHE A 500 0.87 -14.05 17.41
N PHE A 501 0.22 -14.94 18.15
CA PHE A 501 0.75 -15.45 19.41
C PHE A 501 0.68 -16.98 19.44
N LYS A 502 1.46 -17.54 20.36
CA LYS A 502 1.49 -18.97 20.65
C LYS A 502 1.38 -19.23 22.15
N LEU A 503 0.85 -20.39 22.50
CA LEU A 503 0.73 -20.92 23.84
C LEU A 503 1.77 -22.01 24.07
N GLN A 504 2.48 -21.93 25.20
CA GLN A 504 3.45 -22.93 25.63
C GLN A 504 3.23 -23.26 27.11
N ILE A 505 3.68 -24.43 27.56
CA ILE A 505 3.69 -24.79 28.98
C ILE A 505 5.13 -24.85 29.46
N ASN A 506 5.42 -24.33 30.65
CA ASN A 506 6.78 -24.27 31.19
C ASN A 506 7.40 -25.66 31.41
N ASP A 507 6.59 -26.66 31.79
CA ASP A 507 7.03 -28.04 31.99
C ASP A 507 6.38 -28.99 30.96
N THR A 508 7.03 -29.08 29.80
CA THR A 508 6.60 -29.97 28.71
C THR A 508 6.80 -31.47 28.98
N PHE A 509 7.48 -31.84 30.07
CA PHE A 509 7.68 -33.25 30.46
C PHE A 509 6.51 -33.77 31.28
N ASN A 510 5.98 -32.95 32.20
CA ASN A 510 4.90 -33.34 33.09
C ASN A 510 3.51 -32.86 32.64
N ALA A 511 3.45 -31.90 31.72
CA ALA A 511 2.20 -31.38 31.18
C ALA A 511 2.30 -31.03 29.69
N LYS A 512 1.15 -30.96 29.02
CA LYS A 512 1.03 -30.71 27.59
C LYS A 512 -0.28 -30.01 27.26
N ILE A 513 -0.22 -29.10 26.30
CA ILE A 513 -1.39 -28.42 25.73
C ILE A 513 -1.90 -29.25 24.53
N ILE A 514 -3.19 -29.58 24.53
CA ILE A 514 -3.87 -30.32 23.46
C ILE A 514 -4.90 -29.40 22.81
N GLY A 515 -4.81 -29.20 21.50
CA GLY A 515 -5.68 -28.30 20.74
C GLY A 515 -4.90 -27.29 19.90
N GLN A 516 -5.53 -26.17 19.58
CA GLN A 516 -4.89 -25.08 18.83
C GLN A 516 -4.01 -24.26 19.78
N THR A 517 -2.70 -24.20 19.51
CA THR A 517 -1.73 -23.47 20.35
C THR A 517 -1.29 -22.14 19.75
N THR A 518 -1.84 -21.75 18.60
CA THR A 518 -1.50 -20.49 17.92
C THR A 518 -2.78 -19.78 17.50
N ASN A 519 -2.83 -18.47 17.67
CA ASN A 519 -3.94 -17.64 17.20
C ASN A 519 -3.43 -16.22 16.90
N PHE A 520 -4.31 -15.33 16.48
CA PHE A 520 -3.98 -13.94 16.18
C PHE A 520 -4.82 -12.97 17.03
N CYS A 521 -4.34 -11.74 17.14
CA CYS A 521 -5.09 -10.66 17.76
C CYS A 521 -5.88 -9.88 16.71
N PHE A 522 -7.08 -9.46 17.07
CA PHE A 522 -8.01 -8.72 16.21
C PHE A 522 -8.69 -7.60 16.99
N ASP A 523 -8.90 -6.44 16.37
CA ASP A 523 -9.39 -5.23 17.04
C ASP A 523 -8.49 -4.87 18.25
N LYS A 524 -8.97 -5.02 19.48
CA LYS A 524 -8.20 -4.74 20.70
C LYS A 524 -7.84 -6.01 21.48
N ASN A 525 -8.24 -7.16 20.96
CA ASN A 525 -8.35 -8.40 21.70
C ASN A 525 -7.45 -9.48 21.08
N CYS A 526 -6.75 -10.21 21.93
CA CYS A 526 -6.08 -11.46 21.60
C CYS A 526 -6.80 -12.57 22.36
N GLU A 527 -7.79 -13.20 21.71
CA GLU A 527 -8.63 -14.23 22.32
C GLU A 527 -7.94 -15.59 22.26
N LEU A 528 -7.86 -16.28 23.40
CA LEU A 528 -7.31 -17.63 23.42
C LEU A 528 -8.15 -18.58 22.55
N PRO A 529 -7.52 -19.43 21.74
CA PRO A 529 -8.24 -20.50 21.05
C PRO A 529 -8.69 -21.57 22.06
N ASP A 530 -9.57 -22.48 21.63
CA ASP A 530 -9.97 -23.63 22.46
C ASP A 530 -8.81 -24.62 22.61
N PHE A 531 -8.38 -24.88 23.85
CA PHE A 531 -7.39 -25.89 24.18
C PHE A 531 -7.63 -26.54 25.54
N LYS A 532 -7.06 -27.74 25.71
CA LYS A 532 -7.05 -28.53 26.95
C LYS A 532 -5.63 -28.62 27.49
N ILE A 533 -5.51 -28.73 28.81
CA ILE A 533 -4.21 -28.96 29.46
C ILE A 533 -4.26 -30.34 30.11
N ILE A 534 -3.39 -31.25 29.69
CA ILE A 534 -3.19 -32.53 30.36
C ILE A 534 -1.87 -32.48 31.13
N GLY A 535 -1.81 -33.08 32.31
CA GLY A 535 -0.58 -33.13 33.09
C GLY A 535 -0.72 -33.87 34.40
N ASN A 536 0.42 -34.18 35.02
CA ASN A 536 0.45 -34.69 36.38
C ASN A 536 -0.04 -33.61 37.37
N PRO A 537 -0.60 -33.97 38.53
CA PRO A 537 -1.01 -32.96 39.52
C PRO A 537 0.16 -32.07 39.94
N GLY A 538 -0.05 -30.75 39.96
CA GLY A 538 1.01 -29.77 40.22
C GLY A 538 0.68 -28.38 39.68
N SER A 539 1.57 -27.44 39.97
CA SER A 539 1.45 -26.05 39.52
C SER A 539 2.32 -25.81 38.29
N TYR A 540 1.69 -25.33 37.23
CA TYR A 540 2.28 -25.09 35.92
C TYR A 540 2.03 -23.65 35.49
N GLN A 541 2.78 -23.20 34.49
CA GLN A 541 2.57 -21.91 33.86
C GLN A 541 2.31 -22.11 32.38
N VAL A 542 1.18 -21.59 31.91
CA VAL A 542 0.91 -21.43 30.49
C VAL A 542 1.42 -20.06 30.06
N LEU A 543 2.33 -20.06 29.11
CA LEU A 543 2.96 -18.89 28.54
C LEU A 543 2.20 -18.46 27.30
N PHE A 544 1.59 -17.29 27.34
CA PHE A 544 1.13 -16.56 26.16
C PHE A 544 2.31 -15.78 25.59
N ILE A 545 2.75 -16.08 24.37
CA ILE A 545 3.94 -15.46 23.75
C ILE A 545 3.56 -14.91 22.39
N ILE A 546 3.73 -13.61 22.17
CA ILE A 546 3.63 -13.03 20.82
C ILE A 546 4.85 -13.50 20.01
N ASN A 547 4.59 -14.23 18.91
CA ASN A 547 5.64 -14.76 18.03
C ASN A 547 5.79 -13.96 16.73
N ILE A 548 4.72 -13.31 16.26
CA ILE A 548 4.76 -12.40 15.10
C ILE A 548 4.12 -11.08 15.55
N PHE A 549 4.84 -9.98 15.45
CA PHE A 549 4.42 -8.67 15.96
C PHE A 549 3.59 -7.86 14.96
N GLY A 550 3.39 -8.37 13.75
CA GLY A 550 2.67 -7.68 12.68
C GLY A 550 3.32 -6.34 12.35
N LYS A 551 2.50 -5.28 12.33
CA LYS A 551 2.93 -3.88 12.12
C LYS A 551 3.74 -3.27 13.28
N PHE A 552 3.89 -3.97 14.40
CA PHE A 552 4.59 -3.46 15.59
C PHE A 552 6.04 -3.93 15.67
N ILE A 553 6.85 -3.16 16.38
CA ILE A 553 8.26 -3.51 16.63
C ILE A 553 8.31 -4.53 17.76
N PRO A 554 9.20 -5.54 17.71
CA PRO A 554 9.40 -6.46 18.83
C PRO A 554 9.73 -5.73 20.14
N PHE A 555 9.09 -6.16 21.23
CA PHE A 555 9.23 -5.59 22.58
C PHE A 555 9.47 -6.68 23.63
N GLU A 556 10.09 -6.33 24.76
CA GLU A 556 10.59 -7.30 25.75
C GLU A 556 9.47 -8.00 26.54
N ASN A 557 8.42 -7.30 26.98
CA ASN A 557 7.32 -7.92 27.73
C ASN A 557 6.24 -8.50 26.81
N ASN A 558 6.68 -9.24 25.79
CA ASN A 558 5.80 -9.92 24.82
C ASN A 558 5.28 -11.28 25.32
N THR A 559 5.50 -11.59 26.60
CA THR A 559 5.11 -12.84 27.24
C THR A 559 4.25 -12.57 28.48
N TYR A 560 3.14 -13.29 28.62
CA TYR A 560 2.28 -13.27 29.81
C TYR A 560 2.16 -14.68 30.39
N TYR A 561 2.18 -14.78 31.72
CA TYR A 561 2.13 -16.06 32.45
C TYR A 561 0.76 -16.27 33.07
N ILE A 562 0.16 -17.43 32.78
CA ILE A 562 -1.09 -17.88 33.37
C ILE A 562 -0.74 -19.03 34.30
N ASP A 563 -0.91 -18.84 35.61
CA ASP A 563 -0.67 -19.89 36.59
C ASP A 563 -1.86 -20.86 36.61
N VAL A 564 -1.57 -22.13 36.35
CA VAL A 564 -2.55 -23.22 36.29
C VAL A 564 -2.16 -24.30 37.28
N ASN A 565 -3.08 -24.69 38.14
CA ASN A 565 -2.91 -25.78 39.09
C ASN A 565 -3.73 -26.98 38.62
N ILE A 566 -3.06 -28.05 38.21
CA ILE A 566 -3.71 -29.30 37.84
C ILE A 566 -3.99 -30.09 39.12
N LEU A 567 -5.27 -30.27 39.42
CA LEU A 567 -5.71 -30.98 40.62
C LEU A 567 -5.53 -32.51 40.47
N PRO A 568 -5.34 -33.23 41.58
CA PRO A 568 -5.43 -34.69 41.59
C PRO A 568 -6.82 -35.16 41.10
N CYS A 569 -6.84 -36.14 40.20
CA CYS A 569 -8.09 -36.65 39.65
C CYS A 569 -8.94 -37.35 40.73
N ASN A 570 -10.19 -36.93 40.87
CA ASN A 570 -11.15 -37.63 41.72
C ASN A 570 -11.67 -38.90 41.01
N GLU A 571 -10.98 -40.03 41.20
CA GLU A 571 -11.33 -41.32 40.55
C GLU A 571 -12.73 -41.87 40.92
N THR A 572 -13.43 -41.26 41.88
CA THR A 572 -14.83 -41.63 42.18
C THR A 572 -15.84 -41.05 41.19
N GLU A 573 -15.52 -39.90 40.58
CA GLU A 573 -16.40 -39.17 39.65
C GLU A 573 -15.85 -39.17 38.21
N TYR A 574 -14.52 -39.30 38.07
CA TYR A 574 -13.79 -39.16 36.81
C TYR A 574 -12.97 -40.41 36.50
N ILE A 575 -12.66 -40.63 35.22
CA ILE A 575 -11.78 -41.72 34.78
C ILE A 575 -10.39 -41.14 34.51
N TYR A 576 -9.36 -41.72 35.14
CA TYR A 576 -7.97 -41.30 34.99
C TYR A 576 -7.18 -42.26 34.08
N GLN A 577 -7.12 -41.97 32.78
CA GLN A 577 -6.47 -42.85 31.78
C GLN A 577 -5.80 -42.08 30.63
N ASN A 578 -4.94 -42.77 29.88
CA ASN A 578 -4.28 -42.26 28.67
C ASN A 578 -5.30 -42.10 27.54
N LYS A 579 -5.98 -40.96 27.49
CA LYS A 579 -7.00 -40.63 26.48
C LYS A 579 -6.43 -39.75 25.38
N ASP A 580 -5.82 -38.63 25.76
CA ASP A 580 -5.38 -37.59 24.82
C ASP A 580 -3.89 -37.72 24.46
N ASP A 581 -3.09 -38.44 25.27
CA ASP A 581 -1.67 -38.69 25.04
C ASP A 581 -1.28 -40.11 25.52
N SER A 582 -0.22 -40.68 24.94
CA SER A 582 0.26 -42.02 25.29
C SER A 582 1.00 -42.10 26.61
N PHE A 583 1.53 -40.98 27.12
CA PHE A 583 2.37 -40.91 28.31
C PHE A 583 1.71 -40.15 29.47
N ILE A 584 0.87 -39.16 29.18
CA ILE A 584 0.19 -38.34 30.19
C ILE A 584 -1.28 -38.76 30.28
N LYS A 585 -1.75 -39.05 31.50
CA LYS A 585 -3.14 -39.42 31.77
C LYS A 585 -4.03 -38.17 31.85
N SER A 586 -5.22 -38.28 31.27
CA SER A 586 -6.30 -37.29 31.39
C SER A 586 -7.30 -37.76 32.45
N CYS A 587 -7.87 -36.82 33.19
CA CYS A 587 -8.98 -36.97 34.12
C CYS A 587 -10.25 -36.41 33.44
N TYR A 588 -11.16 -37.27 33.01
CA TYR A 588 -12.34 -36.81 32.28
C TYR A 588 -13.61 -37.51 32.73
N SER A 589 -14.74 -36.82 32.58
CA SER A 589 -16.06 -37.42 32.77
C SER A 589 -16.45 -38.18 31.50
N PRO A 590 -16.87 -39.46 31.59
CA PRO A 590 -17.20 -40.26 30.43
C PRO A 590 -18.40 -39.67 29.68
N THR A 591 -18.15 -39.22 28.44
CA THR A 591 -19.19 -38.74 27.53
C THR A 591 -19.39 -39.71 26.37
N CYS A 592 -20.64 -39.90 25.95
CA CYS A 592 -21.01 -40.77 24.84
C CYS A 592 -21.75 -39.94 23.78
N GLU A 593 -21.21 -39.89 22.57
CA GLU A 593 -21.83 -39.26 21.40
C GLU A 593 -22.02 -40.30 20.28
N PRO A 594 -23.28 -40.60 19.90
CA PRO A 594 -24.53 -40.09 20.46
C PRO A 594 -24.79 -40.59 21.88
N SER A 595 -25.62 -39.85 22.64
CA SER A 595 -26.01 -40.23 24.01
C SER A 595 -26.53 -41.67 24.08
N CYS A 596 -26.24 -42.36 25.20
CA CYS A 596 -26.64 -43.75 25.47
C CYS A 596 -28.17 -43.98 25.58
N ASN A 597 -29.00 -43.04 25.15
CA ASN A 597 -30.46 -43.02 25.27
C ASN A 597 -30.95 -43.36 26.68
N SER A 598 -31.26 -44.64 26.93
CA SER A 598 -31.75 -45.15 28.20
C SER A 598 -30.66 -45.77 29.10
N GLY A 599 -29.44 -45.96 28.58
CA GLY A 599 -28.30 -46.53 29.28
C GLY A 599 -27.39 -45.47 29.92
N ILE A 600 -26.38 -45.94 30.66
CA ILE A 600 -25.38 -45.09 31.33
C ILE A 600 -24.07 -45.17 30.54
N CYS A 601 -23.41 -44.02 30.33
CA CYS A 601 -22.08 -43.98 29.71
C CYS A 601 -21.03 -44.35 30.77
N VAL A 602 -20.44 -45.55 30.64
CA VAL A 602 -19.45 -46.07 31.61
C VAL A 602 -18.01 -45.81 31.19
N ASN A 603 -17.79 -45.51 29.91
CA ASN A 603 -16.53 -45.02 29.35
C ASN A 603 -16.83 -44.26 28.06
N GLN A 604 -15.86 -43.56 27.48
CA GLN A 604 -16.04 -42.77 26.26
C GLN A 604 -16.67 -43.62 25.14
N ASN A 605 -17.88 -43.27 24.70
CA ASN A 605 -18.65 -44.01 23.70
C ASN A 605 -18.90 -45.50 24.01
N VAL A 606 -18.89 -45.88 25.30
CA VAL A 606 -19.24 -47.21 25.79
C VAL A 606 -20.46 -47.09 26.70
N CYS A 607 -21.60 -47.55 26.20
CA CYS A 607 -22.86 -47.55 26.92
C CYS A 607 -23.10 -48.88 27.63
N ASP A 608 -23.51 -48.81 28.90
CA ASP A 608 -24.11 -49.93 29.61
C ASP A 608 -25.64 -49.91 29.44
N CYS A 609 -26.14 -50.92 28.71
CA CYS A 609 -27.57 -51.08 28.41
C CYS A 609 -28.26 -52.10 29.33
N SER A 610 -27.55 -52.68 30.30
CA SER A 610 -27.99 -53.85 31.07
C SER A 610 -29.30 -53.65 31.84
N ASN A 611 -29.64 -52.41 32.20
CA ASN A 611 -30.88 -52.04 32.89
C ASN A 611 -32.01 -51.56 31.97
N THR A 612 -31.89 -51.71 30.65
CA THR A 612 -32.86 -51.19 29.68
C THR A 612 -33.54 -52.29 28.85
N ARG A 613 -34.71 -52.01 28.26
CA ARG A 613 -35.40 -52.92 27.31
C ARG A 613 -34.82 -52.88 25.89
N PHE A 614 -33.71 -52.16 25.70
CA PHE A 614 -33.06 -51.93 24.42
C PHE A 614 -31.69 -52.61 24.40
N ILE A 615 -31.29 -53.10 23.24
CA ILE A 615 -29.98 -53.69 22.97
C ILE A 615 -29.21 -52.82 21.96
N GLY A 616 -27.95 -53.16 21.66
CA GLY A 616 -27.12 -52.42 20.69
C GLY A 616 -26.15 -51.41 21.32
N LYS A 617 -25.20 -50.90 20.53
CA LYS A 617 -24.06 -50.07 20.98
C LYS A 617 -24.46 -48.79 21.73
N ASN A 618 -25.64 -48.24 21.43
CA ASN A 618 -26.17 -47.00 22.01
C ASN A 618 -27.50 -47.22 22.75
N CYS A 619 -27.81 -48.47 23.14
CA CYS A 619 -29.03 -48.86 23.85
C CYS A 619 -30.33 -48.41 23.16
N ASN A 620 -30.42 -48.56 21.84
CA ASN A 620 -31.55 -48.07 21.04
C ASN A 620 -32.27 -49.14 20.19
N GLU A 621 -31.81 -50.38 20.17
CA GLU A 621 -32.41 -51.45 19.35
C GLU A 621 -33.51 -52.20 20.11
N ARG A 622 -34.69 -52.41 19.49
CA ARG A 622 -35.85 -53.12 20.09
C ARG A 622 -35.89 -54.60 19.67
N VAL A 623 -36.40 -55.46 20.56
CA VAL A 623 -36.64 -56.90 20.29
C VAL A 623 -37.72 -57.09 19.20
N ILE A 624 -37.43 -57.92 18.19
CA ILE A 624 -38.20 -58.09 16.94
C ILE A 624 -39.52 -58.88 17.17
N LEU A 625 -40.65 -58.38 16.67
CA LEU A 625 -41.97 -59.03 16.73
C LEU A 625 -42.21 -60.07 15.62
N LYS A 626 -42.94 -61.15 15.93
CA LYS A 626 -43.22 -62.30 15.04
C LYS A 626 -44.34 -61.97 14.03
N ARG A 627 -44.08 -62.22 12.75
CA ARG A 627 -44.93 -61.85 11.60
C ARG A 627 -46.19 -62.73 11.47
N ASN A 628 -47.35 -62.14 11.18
CA ASN A 628 -48.63 -62.86 11.02
C ASN A 628 -48.85 -63.33 9.56
N HIS A 629 -48.57 -64.60 9.30
CA HIS A 629 -48.64 -65.22 7.97
C HIS A 629 -50.02 -65.13 7.29
N LYS A 630 -51.13 -65.13 8.06
CA LYS A 630 -52.48 -65.07 7.49
C LYS A 630 -52.75 -63.75 6.78
N PHE A 631 -52.26 -62.65 7.36
CA PHE A 631 -52.42 -61.32 6.78
C PHE A 631 -51.64 -61.18 5.46
N ASP A 632 -50.39 -61.69 5.43
CA ASP A 632 -49.55 -61.68 4.24
C ASP A 632 -50.18 -62.43 3.05
N VAL A 633 -50.84 -63.56 3.29
CA VAL A 633 -51.54 -64.32 2.25
C VAL A 633 -52.73 -63.54 1.68
N THR A 634 -53.54 -62.93 2.53
CA THR A 634 -54.70 -62.12 2.10
C THR A 634 -54.28 -60.94 1.23
N VAL A 635 -53.22 -60.22 1.62
CA VAL A 635 -52.70 -59.08 0.84
C VAL A 635 -52.22 -59.50 -0.55
N ARG A 636 -51.59 -60.68 -0.70
CA ARG A 636 -51.16 -61.18 -2.01
C ARG A 636 -52.33 -61.47 -2.94
N ILE A 637 -53.36 -62.16 -2.46
CA ILE A 637 -54.53 -62.53 -3.28
C ILE A 637 -55.21 -61.29 -3.84
N ILE A 638 -55.47 -60.30 -2.98
CA ILE A 638 -56.09 -59.03 -3.39
C ILE A 638 -55.23 -58.31 -4.43
N SER A 639 -53.92 -58.24 -4.21
CA SER A 639 -53.00 -57.56 -5.12
C SER A 639 -52.95 -58.19 -6.52
N PHE A 640 -52.98 -59.52 -6.63
CA PHE A 640 -53.01 -60.20 -7.94
C PHE A 640 -54.30 -59.95 -8.71
N ILE A 641 -55.45 -59.94 -8.04
CA ILE A 641 -56.75 -59.63 -8.65
C ILE A 641 -56.73 -58.20 -9.22
N LEU A 642 -56.23 -57.24 -8.44
CA LEU A 642 -56.17 -55.84 -8.86
C LEU A 642 -55.20 -55.62 -10.03
N ILE A 643 -54.05 -56.29 -10.06
CA ILE A 643 -53.13 -56.25 -11.22
C ILE A 643 -53.83 -56.77 -12.49
N GLY A 644 -54.58 -57.87 -12.38
CA GLY A 644 -55.36 -58.41 -13.51
C GLY A 644 -56.39 -57.42 -14.04
N LEU A 645 -57.14 -56.76 -13.15
CA LEU A 645 -58.11 -55.73 -13.53
C LEU A 645 -57.44 -54.51 -14.19
N SER A 646 -56.27 -54.09 -13.70
CA SER A 646 -55.51 -52.99 -14.32
C SER A 646 -55.04 -53.35 -15.74
N LEU A 647 -54.58 -54.58 -15.98
CA LEU A 647 -54.18 -55.03 -17.33
C LEU A 647 -55.35 -55.09 -18.30
N ILE A 648 -56.51 -55.59 -17.85
CA ILE A 648 -57.75 -55.58 -18.65
C ILE A 648 -58.14 -54.14 -19.00
N SER A 649 -58.00 -53.21 -18.04
CA SER A 649 -58.30 -51.79 -18.26
C SER A 649 -57.34 -51.15 -19.28
N ILE A 650 -56.04 -51.45 -19.23
CA ILE A 650 -55.07 -50.99 -20.24
C ILE A 650 -55.45 -51.50 -21.63
N PHE A 651 -55.81 -52.79 -21.74
CA PHE A 651 -56.23 -53.39 -23.00
C PHE A 651 -57.52 -52.76 -23.54
N GLY A 652 -58.50 -52.50 -22.66
CA GLY A 652 -59.72 -51.78 -23.00
C GLY A 652 -59.45 -50.37 -23.52
N ILE A 653 -58.61 -49.58 -22.84
CA ILE A 653 -58.21 -48.24 -23.30
C ILE A 653 -57.53 -48.29 -24.68
N TYR A 654 -56.73 -49.33 -24.94
CA TYR A 654 -56.06 -49.49 -26.23
C TYR A 654 -57.04 -49.81 -27.36
N ILE A 655 -58.02 -50.71 -27.14
CA ILE A 655 -59.05 -51.05 -28.13
C ILE A 655 -59.95 -49.84 -28.42
N PHE A 656 -60.42 -49.16 -27.37
CA PHE A 656 -61.37 -48.05 -27.49
C PHE A 656 -60.68 -46.68 -27.63
N ARG A 657 -59.42 -46.63 -28.09
CA ARG A 657 -58.63 -45.39 -28.17
C ARG A 657 -59.24 -44.30 -29.06
N ASP A 658 -60.07 -44.69 -30.02
CA ASP A 658 -60.72 -43.78 -30.96
C ASP A 658 -62.06 -43.23 -30.44
N ASP A 659 -62.55 -43.74 -29.30
CA ASP A 659 -63.72 -43.19 -28.61
C ASP A 659 -63.44 -41.76 -28.11
N THR A 660 -64.38 -40.84 -28.35
CA THR A 660 -64.19 -39.41 -28.06
C THR A 660 -63.99 -39.13 -26.57
N ILE A 661 -64.59 -39.93 -25.68
CA ILE A 661 -64.47 -39.79 -24.23
C ILE A 661 -63.06 -40.19 -23.80
N ILE A 662 -62.56 -41.34 -24.27
CA ILE A 662 -61.24 -41.86 -23.91
C ILE A 662 -60.14 -40.98 -24.50
N LYS A 663 -60.31 -40.54 -25.75
CA LYS A 663 -59.39 -39.63 -26.43
C LYS A 663 -59.28 -38.28 -25.70
N GLY A 664 -60.41 -37.73 -25.22
CA GLY A 664 -60.44 -36.49 -24.44
C GLY A 664 -59.74 -36.60 -23.07
N ALA A 665 -59.75 -37.79 -22.46
CA ALA A 665 -59.16 -38.03 -21.14
C ALA A 665 -57.62 -38.18 -21.14
N GLY A 666 -56.99 -38.25 -22.32
CA GLY A 666 -55.55 -38.40 -22.50
C GLY A 666 -55.09 -39.86 -22.35
N ILE A 667 -55.10 -40.60 -23.46
CA ILE A 667 -54.83 -42.06 -23.51
C ILE A 667 -53.53 -42.44 -22.79
N TYR A 668 -52.42 -41.77 -23.13
CA TYR A 668 -51.12 -42.08 -22.53
C TYR A 668 -51.07 -41.82 -21.02
N ILE A 669 -51.75 -40.77 -20.54
CA ILE A 669 -51.80 -40.44 -19.11
C ILE A 669 -52.57 -41.53 -18.34
N LEU A 670 -53.68 -42.03 -18.89
CA LEU A 670 -54.43 -43.13 -18.28
C LEU A 670 -53.62 -44.42 -18.22
N ILE A 671 -52.87 -44.75 -19.27
CA ILE A 671 -51.99 -45.93 -19.30
C ILE A 671 -50.88 -45.81 -18.25
N ILE A 672 -50.24 -44.63 -18.13
CA ILE A 672 -49.18 -44.41 -17.13
C ILE A 672 -49.72 -44.56 -15.71
N ILE A 673 -50.92 -44.04 -15.41
CA ILE A 673 -51.57 -44.23 -14.10
C ILE A 673 -51.76 -45.73 -13.80
N LEU A 674 -52.27 -46.50 -14.77
CA LEU A 674 -52.49 -47.94 -14.59
C LEU A 674 -51.17 -48.71 -14.41
N ILE A 675 -50.11 -48.35 -15.13
CA ILE A 675 -48.77 -48.91 -14.90
C ILE A 675 -48.29 -48.61 -13.46
N GLY A 676 -48.46 -47.37 -13.00
CA GLY A 676 -48.14 -46.99 -11.62
C GLY A 676 -48.94 -47.81 -10.58
N THR A 677 -50.22 -48.09 -10.82
CA THR A 677 -51.02 -48.96 -9.93
C THR A 677 -50.48 -50.38 -9.87
N ILE A 678 -50.06 -50.96 -11.02
CA ILE A 678 -49.47 -52.29 -11.07
C ILE A 678 -48.17 -52.34 -10.27
N MET A 679 -47.33 -51.30 -10.35
CA MET A 679 -46.11 -51.19 -9.55
C MET A 679 -46.41 -51.12 -8.05
N ASN A 680 -47.44 -50.37 -7.63
CA ASN A 680 -47.86 -50.30 -6.22
C ASN A 680 -48.43 -51.63 -5.68
N TYR A 681 -49.20 -52.37 -6.48
CA TYR A 681 -49.65 -53.71 -6.07
C TYR A 681 -48.51 -54.71 -6.02
N SER A 682 -47.55 -54.59 -6.94
CA SER A 682 -46.31 -55.39 -6.90
C SER A 682 -45.49 -55.09 -5.65
N TYR A 683 -45.40 -53.82 -5.25
CA TYR A 683 -44.80 -53.40 -3.98
C TYR A 683 -45.47 -54.08 -2.78
N ALA A 684 -46.82 -54.09 -2.72
CA ALA A 684 -47.56 -54.76 -1.65
C ALA A 684 -47.27 -56.27 -1.60
N ILE A 685 -47.15 -56.94 -2.75
CA ILE A 685 -46.77 -58.36 -2.83
C ILE A 685 -45.35 -58.57 -2.30
N ILE A 686 -44.38 -57.74 -2.67
CA ILE A 686 -43.00 -57.91 -2.20
C ILE A 686 -42.91 -57.62 -0.69
N LEU A 687 -43.71 -56.69 -0.17
CA LEU A 687 -43.75 -56.36 1.25
C LEU A 687 -44.10 -57.60 2.09
N THR A 688 -44.93 -58.50 1.55
CA THR A 688 -45.34 -59.75 2.21
C THR A 688 -44.26 -60.84 2.25
N LYS A 689 -43.09 -60.63 1.62
CA LYS A 689 -41.97 -61.59 1.61
C LYS A 689 -40.89 -61.18 2.61
N GLU A 690 -39.99 -62.11 2.93
CA GLU A 690 -38.81 -61.80 3.76
C GLU A 690 -37.90 -60.80 3.04
N LYS A 691 -37.38 -59.86 3.81
CA LYS A 691 -36.56 -58.75 3.31
C LYS A 691 -35.14 -59.24 3.07
N THR A 692 -34.73 -59.31 1.82
CA THR A 692 -33.33 -59.40 1.41
C THR A 692 -32.85 -58.02 0.93
N HIS A 693 -31.54 -57.79 0.85
CA HIS A 693 -31.00 -56.50 0.39
C HIS A 693 -31.58 -56.08 -0.98
N GLU A 694 -31.59 -57.00 -1.95
CA GLU A 694 -32.18 -56.79 -3.27
C GLU A 694 -33.67 -56.48 -3.20
N ARG A 695 -34.42 -57.16 -2.33
CA ARG A 695 -35.86 -56.91 -2.15
C ARG A 695 -36.12 -55.56 -1.48
N CYS A 696 -35.28 -55.12 -0.56
CA CYS A 696 -35.40 -53.78 0.04
C CYS A 696 -35.17 -52.69 -1.01
N LEU A 697 -34.18 -52.87 -1.89
CA LEU A 697 -33.93 -51.95 -3.00
C LEU A 697 -35.13 -51.93 -3.96
N LEU A 698 -35.64 -53.11 -4.33
CA LEU A 698 -36.82 -53.24 -5.17
C LEU A 698 -38.09 -52.68 -4.52
N LEU A 699 -38.23 -52.77 -3.20
CA LEU A 699 -39.34 -52.16 -2.44
C LEU A 699 -39.30 -50.64 -2.54
N ASN A 700 -38.14 -50.02 -2.31
CA ASN A 700 -38.00 -48.57 -2.45
C ASN A 700 -38.29 -48.13 -3.89
N PHE A 701 -37.73 -48.85 -4.87
CA PHE A 701 -37.95 -48.57 -6.29
C PHE A 701 -39.44 -48.63 -6.68
N LEU A 702 -40.13 -49.72 -6.36
CA LEU A 702 -41.55 -49.89 -6.71
C LEU A 702 -42.45 -48.89 -5.98
N ARG A 703 -42.15 -48.56 -4.73
CA ARG A 703 -42.91 -47.58 -3.93
C ARG A 703 -42.80 -46.19 -4.54
N ASP A 704 -41.57 -45.71 -4.74
CA ASP A 704 -41.32 -44.32 -5.08
C ASP A 704 -41.70 -44.05 -6.54
N ILE A 705 -41.41 -44.97 -7.47
CA ILE A 705 -41.79 -44.83 -8.88
C ILE A 705 -43.28 -45.10 -9.10
N GLY A 706 -43.84 -46.12 -8.44
CA GLY A 706 -45.27 -46.42 -8.53
C GLY A 706 -46.12 -45.24 -8.06
N PHE A 707 -45.76 -44.65 -6.91
CA PHE A 707 -46.38 -43.43 -6.39
C PHE A 707 -46.23 -42.26 -7.36
N SER A 708 -45.01 -42.02 -7.86
CA SER A 708 -44.73 -40.90 -8.78
C SER A 708 -45.51 -41.00 -10.09
N PHE A 709 -45.65 -42.19 -10.67
CA PHE A 709 -46.44 -42.38 -11.90
C PHE A 709 -47.93 -42.12 -11.69
N ILE A 710 -48.50 -42.51 -10.55
CA ILE A 710 -49.91 -42.24 -10.25
C ILE A 710 -50.12 -40.74 -9.99
N PHE A 711 -49.46 -40.20 -8.97
CA PHE A 711 -49.74 -38.83 -8.51
C PHE A 711 -49.17 -37.77 -9.45
N GLY A 712 -48.02 -38.02 -10.08
CA GLY A 712 -47.48 -37.13 -11.11
C GLY A 712 -48.40 -37.03 -12.32
N SER A 713 -48.98 -38.15 -12.75
CA SER A 713 -49.95 -38.16 -13.86
C SER A 713 -51.27 -37.50 -13.49
N PHE A 714 -51.76 -37.71 -12.26
CA PHE A 714 -52.94 -36.99 -11.75
C PHE A 714 -52.69 -35.49 -11.67
N PHE A 715 -51.54 -35.07 -11.15
CA PHE A 715 -51.16 -33.67 -11.07
C PHE A 715 -51.09 -33.04 -12.45
N ALA A 716 -50.37 -33.65 -13.40
CA ALA A 716 -50.28 -33.17 -14.78
C ALA A 716 -51.66 -33.05 -15.45
N LYS A 717 -52.56 -34.02 -15.22
CA LYS A 717 -53.94 -33.98 -15.73
C LYS A 717 -54.75 -32.85 -15.08
N THR A 718 -54.64 -32.67 -13.77
CA THR A 718 -55.39 -31.65 -13.02
C THR A 718 -54.90 -30.25 -13.40
N LEU A 719 -53.59 -30.08 -13.57
CA LEU A 719 -52.97 -28.85 -14.06
C LEU A 719 -53.45 -28.50 -15.47
N ARG A 720 -53.52 -29.49 -16.37
CA ARG A 720 -54.06 -29.29 -17.73
C ARG A 720 -55.53 -28.86 -17.70
N ILE A 721 -56.35 -29.45 -16.84
CA ILE A 721 -57.76 -29.05 -16.66
C ILE A 721 -57.85 -27.63 -16.08
N TYR A 722 -57.00 -27.29 -15.11
CA TYR A 722 -56.92 -25.95 -14.52
C TYR A 722 -56.59 -24.89 -15.58
N TYR A 723 -55.55 -25.10 -16.39
CA TYR A 723 -55.22 -24.18 -17.49
C TYR A 723 -56.33 -24.09 -18.54
N ALA A 724 -56.94 -25.22 -18.91
CA ALA A 724 -58.06 -25.22 -19.85
C ALA A 724 -59.29 -24.45 -19.32
N LYS A 725 -59.48 -24.39 -18.00
CA LYS A 725 -60.55 -23.61 -17.36
C LYS A 725 -60.22 -22.12 -17.29
N ASN A 726 -58.96 -21.74 -17.07
CA ASN A 726 -58.53 -20.33 -16.94
C ASN A 726 -58.27 -19.62 -18.28
N TYR A 727 -58.16 -20.36 -19.39
CA TYR A 727 -58.02 -19.81 -20.74
C TYR A 727 -59.36 -19.64 -21.49
N LYS A 728 -60.49 -19.89 -20.81
CA LYS A 728 -61.83 -19.47 -21.22
C LYS A 728 -62.28 -18.35 -20.30
#